data_AF-A0A6I2R7U8-F1
#
_entry.id   AF-A0A6I2R7U8-F1
#
_cell.length_a   1.000
_cell.length_b   1.000
_cell.length_c   1.000
_cell.angle_alpha   90.00
_cell.angle_beta   90.00
_cell.angle_gamma   90.00
#
_symmetry.space_group_name_H-M   'P 1'
#
loop_
_entity.id
_entity.type
_entity.pdbx_description
1 polymer ?
#
loop_
_entity_poly.entity_id
_entity_poly.type
_entity_poly.pdbx_seq_one_letter_code
_entity_poly.pdbx_strand_id
1 'polypeptide(L)'
;MLKGVCTMKRILALGLCLALLCPAARAAEEAKGWSRSAPGGDYVTLRVPCPQGEALDWSEQTLLAVRYADTGEPVPLTSDYQQGWLFATVPAAEAERPLEVFQGEEHRFPDCITVWKGHEYYNDPSGAKELYLRGVIQGDHAGNLNPDAALTRAEAFALICRLLSLEPGGDPGYADAEPGDWYYDTASAARAGGLAAEDAYFHPDRLVTRGELTVMAARAMEAVGWLTIPEGGTAAELTLVDAGEIPDWALASYLAFDKQGLGIFTQRSTGETDPVYGEPGVEELAEWDRPATRGEAITFLDDARTRLPWYPTQAAIDWGFDETMPIVDGSTSTYPYTRAVYGALFWNYDNHPQFPESHSKSHESYERLINGEVDALFAATLPSEELKAQAEAAGVELEYIPIAYDAMVFFTNAENSVTGLTQKQIQDIYVYGKYTNWNQIGGPDAELLPYRRNTDSGSHALMEQYFLEGGKLSLSPDVHNVLTSYAMSSALTDVAGAMTTDPLAYAMGYSVYYYYVNSYWLLGDAGGGELKLLAVDGVLPSDETIAGGSYPLAGYNYLVLRAGEPEDAPARRLAEFMVSEAGQTCVGSAGFGPLSSGPQADFQREQPNQSVDAVFPAGPGYVVLSWDEAHTTLRASGLERSGTDGRWHELTANECPAPEPGKLSAARLGSGGGTVIFGAVGGEQGDSLTVRLTYGGGQSLTQRVYPGQTFHFLLEGSPALEKLELLQGRQVLDGCTGLS
;
A
#
# COMPACT_ATOMS: atom_id res chain seq x y z
N MET A 1 5.80 43.46 28.98
CA MET A 1 5.36 42.74 27.75
C MET A 1 6.16 43.18 26.53
N LEU A 2 7.48 42.97 26.52
CA LEU A 2 8.33 43.34 25.37
C LEU A 2 9.59 42.44 25.25
N LYS A 3 9.49 41.19 25.72
CA LYS A 3 10.57 40.17 25.62
C LYS A 3 10.15 38.84 24.96
N GLY A 4 8.89 38.67 24.56
CA GLY A 4 8.38 37.42 23.96
C GLY A 4 8.41 37.34 22.44
N VAL A 5 8.57 38.48 21.73
CA VAL A 5 8.45 38.53 20.25
C VAL A 5 9.81 38.40 19.55
N CYS A 6 10.92 38.44 20.29
CA CYS A 6 12.27 38.36 19.72
C CYS A 6 12.82 36.91 19.60
N THR A 7 12.21 35.95 20.29
CA THR A 7 12.64 34.54 20.29
C THR A 7 12.09 33.76 19.10
N MET A 8 10.88 34.11 18.62
CA MET A 8 10.19 33.41 17.54
C MET A 8 10.75 33.76 16.14
N LYS A 9 11.26 34.99 15.95
CA LYS A 9 11.96 35.40 14.72
C LYS A 9 13.36 34.78 14.57
N ARG A 10 13.97 34.28 15.64
CA ARG A 10 15.22 33.51 15.55
C ARG A 10 14.98 32.05 15.21
N ILE A 11 13.80 31.50 15.48
CA ILE A 11 13.45 30.10 15.13
C ILE A 11 13.06 29.99 13.65
N LEU A 12 12.29 30.94 13.09
CA LEU A 12 12.03 30.96 11.64
C LEU A 12 13.26 31.34 10.79
N ALA A 13 14.16 32.18 11.31
CA ALA A 13 15.41 32.47 10.60
C ALA A 13 16.47 31.35 10.73
N LEU A 14 16.40 30.49 11.76
CA LEU A 14 17.19 29.26 11.79
C LEU A 14 16.58 28.17 10.89
N GLY A 15 15.25 28.07 10.79
CA GLY A 15 14.58 27.12 9.87
C GLY A 15 14.81 27.44 8.39
N LEU A 16 14.90 28.73 8.01
CA LEU A 16 15.17 29.12 6.63
C LEU A 16 16.66 29.25 6.27
N CYS A 17 17.57 29.25 7.25
CA CYS A 17 19.01 29.14 7.01
C CYS A 17 19.56 27.71 7.15
N LEU A 18 18.80 26.76 7.69
CA LEU A 18 19.13 25.32 7.58
C LEU A 18 18.84 24.75 6.18
N ALA A 19 18.01 25.39 5.36
CA ALA A 19 17.80 25.02 3.96
C ALA A 19 18.95 25.46 3.02
N LEU A 20 19.98 26.13 3.54
CA LEU A 20 21.23 26.47 2.86
C LEU A 20 22.45 25.96 3.64
N LEU A 21 22.28 24.85 4.37
CA LEU A 21 23.41 24.03 4.77
C LEU A 21 24.15 23.61 3.49
N CYS A 22 25.46 23.85 3.51
CA CYS A 22 26.39 23.47 2.45
C CYS A 22 26.02 22.06 1.91
N PRO A 23 26.06 21.78 0.59
CA PRO A 23 25.84 20.42 0.08
C PRO A 23 26.67 19.37 0.82
N ALA A 24 27.83 19.76 1.36
CA ALA A 24 28.71 18.94 2.20
C ALA A 24 28.18 18.65 3.62
N ALA A 25 27.30 19.46 4.18
CA ALA A 25 26.66 19.23 5.49
C ALA A 25 25.39 18.37 5.38
N ARG A 26 24.62 18.53 4.29
CA ARG A 26 23.52 17.62 3.95
C ARG A 26 24.04 16.23 3.55
N ALA A 27 25.13 16.17 2.80
CA ALA A 27 25.88 14.94 2.53
C ALA A 27 26.57 14.33 3.77
N ALA A 28 26.77 15.09 4.85
CA ALA A 28 27.33 14.60 6.12
C ALA A 28 26.24 14.12 7.10
N GLU A 29 24.99 14.56 6.93
CA GLU A 29 23.83 14.07 7.68
C GLU A 29 23.22 12.84 6.99
N GLU A 30 23.23 12.80 5.64
CA GLU A 30 23.05 11.59 4.81
C GLU A 30 24.13 10.51 5.05
N ALA A 31 25.23 10.86 5.74
CA ALA A 31 26.32 9.93 6.05
C ALA A 31 26.10 9.09 7.32
N LYS A 32 25.01 9.30 8.08
CA LYS A 32 24.53 8.29 9.03
C LYS A 32 23.71 7.27 8.24
N GLY A 33 24.36 6.18 7.83
CA GLY A 33 23.69 5.07 7.16
C GLY A 33 22.55 4.51 8.02
N TRP A 34 21.49 4.05 7.36
CA TRP A 34 20.40 3.35 8.04
C TRP A 34 20.90 2.03 8.63
N SER A 35 20.45 1.70 9.84
CA SER A 35 20.78 0.45 10.52
C SER A 35 19.62 -0.04 11.39
N ARG A 36 19.46 -1.37 11.51
CA ARG A 36 18.50 -2.00 12.42
C ARG A 36 19.15 -3.17 13.15
N SER A 37 19.09 -3.17 14.48
CA SER A 37 19.50 -4.33 15.28
C SER A 37 18.46 -5.44 15.18
N ALA A 38 18.92 -6.67 15.03
CA ALA A 38 18.07 -7.84 15.14
C ALA A 38 17.53 -8.00 16.58
N PRO A 39 16.35 -8.62 16.76
CA PRO A 39 15.93 -9.16 18.05
C PRO A 39 17.07 -9.95 18.72
N GLY A 40 17.34 -9.68 20.00
CA GLY A 40 18.46 -10.29 20.75
C GLY A 40 19.77 -9.49 20.71
N GLY A 41 19.99 -8.66 19.67
CA GLY A 41 21.11 -7.73 19.59
C GLY A 41 22.43 -8.33 19.10
N ASP A 42 22.45 -9.59 18.68
CA ASP A 42 23.66 -10.27 18.19
C ASP A 42 24.01 -9.94 16.73
N TYR A 43 23.06 -9.42 15.96
CA TYR A 43 23.23 -9.00 14.58
C TYR A 43 22.69 -7.59 14.32
N VAL A 44 23.28 -6.91 13.34
CA VAL A 44 22.85 -5.59 12.85
C VAL A 44 22.75 -5.63 11.33
N THR A 45 21.62 -5.20 10.80
CA THR A 45 21.44 -4.95 9.37
C THR A 45 21.82 -3.51 9.06
N LEU A 46 22.68 -3.31 8.08
CA LEU A 46 23.20 -2.02 7.63
C LEU A 46 22.79 -1.80 6.16
N ARG A 47 22.37 -0.58 5.83
CA ARG A 47 22.10 -0.20 4.43
C ARG A 47 23.37 0.36 3.80
N VAL A 48 23.77 -0.21 2.67
CA VAL A 48 25.01 0.12 1.96
C VAL A 48 24.66 0.70 0.58
N PRO A 49 25.12 1.93 0.26
CA PRO A 49 24.86 2.54 -1.04
C PRO A 49 25.58 1.79 -2.16
N CYS A 50 24.87 1.53 -3.27
CA CYS A 50 25.47 1.08 -4.51
C CYS A 50 25.99 2.30 -5.29
N PRO A 51 27.31 2.44 -5.54
CA PRO A 51 27.88 3.62 -6.21
C PRO A 51 27.30 3.92 -7.59
N GLN A 52 26.85 2.89 -8.31
CA GLN A 52 26.28 2.97 -9.65
C GLN A 52 24.80 3.41 -9.64
N GLY A 53 24.14 3.40 -8.46
CA GLY A 53 22.74 3.76 -8.31
C GLY A 53 21.83 2.94 -9.22
N GLU A 54 20.81 3.58 -9.80
CA GLU A 54 19.78 2.95 -10.64
C GLU A 54 20.23 2.65 -12.09
N ALA A 55 21.48 2.94 -12.45
CA ALA A 55 21.95 2.83 -13.83
C ALA A 55 22.39 1.41 -14.27
N LEU A 56 22.14 0.40 -13.44
CA LEU A 56 22.59 -0.98 -13.65
C LEU A 56 21.58 -1.80 -14.46
N ASP A 57 22.05 -2.62 -15.39
CA ASP A 57 21.22 -3.62 -16.04
C ASP A 57 20.93 -4.82 -15.13
N TRP A 58 19.96 -5.65 -15.51
CA TRP A 58 19.54 -6.79 -14.70
C TRP A 58 20.69 -7.78 -14.44
N SER A 59 21.57 -8.01 -15.41
CA SER A 59 22.69 -8.94 -15.26
C SER A 59 23.73 -8.42 -14.27
N GLU A 60 24.02 -7.12 -14.29
CA GLU A 60 24.91 -6.45 -13.35
C GLU A 60 24.35 -6.51 -11.92
N GLN A 61 23.04 -6.29 -11.75
CA GLN A 61 22.36 -6.32 -10.45
C GLN A 61 22.47 -7.68 -9.74
N THR A 62 22.35 -8.80 -10.48
CA THR A 62 22.39 -10.17 -9.91
C THR A 62 23.77 -10.59 -9.39
N LEU A 63 24.81 -9.83 -9.69
CA LEU A 63 26.20 -10.12 -9.30
C LEU A 63 26.74 -9.08 -8.31
N LEU A 64 25.87 -8.33 -7.65
CA LEU A 64 26.26 -7.42 -6.57
C LEU A 64 26.19 -8.12 -5.22
N ALA A 65 27.18 -7.85 -4.37
CA ALA A 65 27.18 -8.21 -2.96
C ALA A 65 27.94 -7.16 -2.14
N VAL A 66 27.91 -7.30 -0.82
CA VAL A 66 28.65 -6.45 0.12
C VAL A 66 29.83 -7.24 0.64
N ARG A 67 30.93 -6.54 0.90
CA ARG A 67 32.13 -7.09 1.53
C ARG A 67 32.70 -6.11 2.55
N TYR A 68 33.52 -6.61 3.45
CA TYR A 68 34.34 -5.77 4.30
C TYR A 68 35.43 -5.08 3.48
N ALA A 69 35.49 -3.76 3.51
CA ALA A 69 36.41 -2.97 2.69
C ALA A 69 37.88 -3.13 3.10
N ASP A 70 38.14 -3.56 4.34
CA ASP A 70 39.48 -3.77 4.87
C ASP A 70 40.09 -5.12 4.46
N THR A 71 39.28 -6.19 4.39
CA THR A 71 39.74 -7.55 4.05
C THR A 71 39.37 -7.99 2.64
N GLY A 72 38.33 -7.39 2.04
CA GLY A 72 37.71 -7.85 0.80
C GLY A 72 36.85 -9.10 0.96
N GLU A 73 36.64 -9.57 2.19
CA GLU A 73 35.83 -10.74 2.50
C GLU A 73 34.33 -10.44 2.33
N PRO A 74 33.58 -11.29 1.59
CA PRO A 74 32.16 -11.06 1.36
C PRO A 74 31.36 -11.16 2.65
N VAL A 75 30.30 -10.36 2.77
CA VAL A 75 29.30 -10.48 3.83
C VAL A 75 28.22 -11.48 3.38
N PRO A 76 28.08 -12.63 4.04
CA PRO A 76 27.21 -13.70 3.56
C PRO A 76 25.72 -13.34 3.57
N LEU A 77 25.23 -12.66 4.61
CA LEU A 77 23.84 -12.20 4.72
C LEU A 77 23.64 -10.84 4.06
N THR A 78 24.03 -10.75 2.79
CA THR A 78 23.75 -9.59 1.95
C THR A 78 22.47 -9.82 1.14
N SER A 79 21.60 -8.82 1.08
CA SER A 79 20.41 -8.79 0.23
C SER A 79 20.78 -8.83 -1.26
N ASP A 80 19.76 -8.93 -2.12
CA ASP A 80 19.94 -8.56 -3.52
C ASP A 80 19.81 -7.03 -3.68
N TYR A 81 20.08 -6.53 -4.88
CA TYR A 81 20.02 -5.11 -5.18
C TYR A 81 18.58 -4.56 -5.03
N GLN A 82 18.43 -3.46 -4.30
CA GLN A 82 17.16 -2.78 -4.02
C GLN A 82 17.26 -1.29 -4.34
N GLN A 83 16.92 -0.89 -5.57
CA GLN A 83 16.79 0.52 -6.01
C GLN A 83 17.93 1.43 -5.56
N GLY A 84 19.18 1.02 -5.82
CA GLY A 84 20.39 1.79 -5.49
C GLY A 84 21.07 1.36 -4.20
N TRP A 85 20.55 0.33 -3.52
CA TRP A 85 21.02 -0.09 -2.19
C TRP A 85 21.17 -1.60 -2.09
N LEU A 86 22.08 -2.03 -1.23
CA LEU A 86 22.12 -3.38 -0.69
C LEU A 86 22.04 -3.30 0.83
N PHE A 87 21.57 -4.36 1.46
CA PHE A 87 21.51 -4.48 2.91
C PHE A 87 22.42 -5.62 3.34
N ALA A 88 23.23 -5.39 4.36
CA ALA A 88 24.19 -6.36 4.90
C ALA A 88 23.87 -6.61 6.36
N THR A 89 23.59 -7.85 6.72
CA THR A 89 23.41 -8.27 8.11
C THR A 89 24.71 -8.88 8.61
N VAL A 90 25.30 -8.26 9.64
CA VAL A 90 26.61 -8.63 10.20
C VAL A 90 26.48 -8.91 11.69
N PRO A 91 27.38 -9.70 12.28
CA PRO A 91 27.49 -9.79 13.74
C PRO A 91 27.61 -8.38 14.35
N ALA A 92 26.95 -8.11 15.46
CA ALA A 92 26.89 -6.78 16.07
C ALA A 92 28.29 -6.26 16.48
N ALA A 93 29.22 -7.17 16.80
CA ALA A 93 30.62 -6.85 17.07
C ALA A 93 31.35 -6.25 15.85
N GLU A 94 30.82 -6.46 14.65
CA GLU A 94 31.39 -6.04 13.38
C GLU A 94 30.65 -4.86 12.73
N ALA A 95 29.62 -4.31 13.39
CA ALA A 95 28.78 -3.24 12.83
C ALA A 95 29.55 -1.97 12.43
N GLU A 96 30.70 -1.71 13.07
CA GLU A 96 31.56 -0.54 12.79
C GLU A 96 32.64 -0.83 11.73
N ARG A 97 32.74 -2.07 11.22
CA ARG A 97 33.69 -2.40 10.15
C ARG A 97 33.22 -1.74 8.84
N PRO A 98 34.14 -1.15 8.05
CA PRO A 98 33.76 -0.48 6.81
C PRO A 98 33.24 -1.50 5.79
N LEU A 99 32.08 -1.23 5.20
CA LEU A 99 31.44 -2.05 4.17
C LEU A 99 31.48 -1.35 2.80
N GLU A 100 31.62 -2.13 1.74
CA GLU A 100 31.48 -1.65 0.37
C GLU A 100 30.69 -2.64 -0.50
N VAL A 101 29.93 -2.11 -1.46
CA VAL A 101 29.33 -2.90 -2.53
C VAL A 101 30.41 -3.24 -3.55
N PHE A 102 30.46 -4.50 -3.99
CA PHE A 102 31.35 -4.93 -5.06
C PHE A 102 30.59 -5.69 -6.16
N GLN A 103 31.14 -5.62 -7.37
CA GLN A 103 30.70 -6.41 -8.51
C GLN A 103 31.45 -7.73 -8.52
N GLY A 104 30.72 -8.83 -8.46
CA GLY A 104 31.22 -10.19 -8.61
C GLY A 104 31.42 -10.62 -10.05
N GLU A 105 32.08 -11.76 -10.21
CA GLU A 105 32.17 -12.49 -11.48
C GLU A 105 31.33 -13.76 -11.39
N GLU A 106 30.70 -14.15 -12.51
CA GLU A 106 29.95 -15.39 -12.59
C GLU A 106 30.90 -16.58 -12.40
N HIS A 107 30.60 -17.44 -11.42
CA HIS A 107 31.29 -18.71 -11.22
C HIS A 107 30.43 -19.86 -11.71
N ARG A 108 31.03 -20.79 -12.46
CA ARG A 108 30.36 -21.99 -12.95
C ARG A 108 31.06 -23.25 -12.46
N PHE A 109 30.34 -24.08 -11.71
CA PHE A 109 30.83 -25.37 -11.26
C PHE A 109 30.87 -26.36 -12.43
N PRO A 110 31.99 -27.08 -12.67
CA PRO A 110 32.14 -27.94 -13.84
C PRO A 110 31.10 -29.05 -13.96
N ASP A 111 30.69 -29.65 -12.83
CA ASP A 111 29.71 -30.72 -12.77
C ASP A 111 28.26 -30.26 -12.94
N CYS A 112 28.01 -28.95 -12.95
CA CYS A 112 26.71 -28.36 -13.27
C CYS A 112 26.58 -27.98 -14.75
N ILE A 113 27.64 -28.14 -15.56
CA ILE A 113 27.60 -27.90 -17.00
C ILE A 113 27.14 -29.17 -17.72
N THR A 114 25.96 -29.09 -18.35
CA THR A 114 25.37 -30.18 -19.14
C THR A 114 25.44 -29.86 -20.63
N VAL A 115 25.63 -30.87 -21.48
CA VAL A 115 25.65 -30.68 -22.95
C VAL A 115 24.46 -31.39 -23.56
N TRP A 116 23.53 -30.62 -24.13
CA TRP A 116 22.37 -31.16 -24.83
C TRP A 116 22.34 -30.69 -26.28
N LYS A 117 22.33 -31.64 -27.22
CA LYS A 117 22.40 -31.39 -28.68
C LYS A 117 23.55 -30.48 -29.11
N GLY A 118 24.69 -30.55 -28.42
CA GLY A 118 25.88 -29.77 -28.74
C GLY A 118 25.87 -28.32 -28.21
N HIS A 119 24.87 -27.97 -27.39
CA HIS A 119 24.83 -26.71 -26.64
C HIS A 119 25.08 -26.98 -25.15
N GLU A 120 25.92 -26.15 -24.53
CA GLU A 120 26.15 -26.16 -23.08
C GLU A 120 25.00 -25.44 -22.37
N TYR A 121 24.49 -26.07 -21.31
CA TYR A 121 23.51 -25.54 -20.38
C TYR A 121 24.08 -25.61 -18.98
N TYR A 122 23.92 -24.54 -18.22
CA TYR A 122 24.31 -24.52 -16.83
C TYR A 122 23.09 -24.87 -15.99
N ASN A 123 23.18 -25.98 -15.23
CA ASN A 123 22.10 -26.58 -14.47
C ASN A 123 22.56 -26.77 -13.02
N ASP A 124 22.77 -25.65 -12.33
CA ASP A 124 23.05 -25.59 -10.90
C ASP A 124 21.76 -25.44 -10.08
N PRO A 125 21.80 -25.78 -8.77
CA PRO A 125 20.74 -25.41 -7.85
C PRO A 125 20.53 -23.89 -7.83
N SER A 126 19.27 -23.45 -7.69
CA SER A 126 18.96 -22.03 -7.51
C SER A 126 19.76 -21.45 -6.34
N GLY A 127 20.31 -20.25 -6.49
CA GLY A 127 21.11 -19.58 -5.46
C GLY A 127 22.56 -20.03 -5.37
N ALA A 128 23.04 -21.02 -6.15
CA ALA A 128 24.43 -21.48 -6.05
C ALA A 128 25.44 -20.37 -6.40
N LYS A 129 25.19 -19.63 -7.48
CA LYS A 129 26.01 -18.47 -7.87
C LYS A 129 26.00 -17.39 -6.79
N GLU A 130 24.84 -17.11 -6.22
CA GLU A 130 24.60 -16.07 -5.20
C GLU A 130 25.31 -16.40 -3.89
N LEU A 131 25.26 -17.66 -3.44
CA LEU A 131 25.95 -18.15 -2.25
C LEU A 131 27.46 -18.30 -2.45
N TYR A 132 27.92 -18.58 -3.68
CA TYR A 132 29.36 -18.59 -4.00
C TYR A 132 29.93 -17.18 -3.91
N LEU A 133 29.25 -16.21 -4.52
CA LEU A 133 29.61 -14.79 -4.47
C LEU A 133 29.73 -14.28 -3.02
N ARG A 134 28.86 -14.80 -2.15
CA ARG A 134 28.77 -14.48 -0.71
C ARG A 134 29.70 -15.31 0.17
N GLY A 135 30.56 -16.17 -0.42
CA GLY A 135 31.57 -16.96 0.30
C GLY A 135 31.02 -18.16 1.08
N VAL A 136 29.74 -18.50 0.93
CA VAL A 136 29.08 -19.59 1.67
C VAL A 136 29.46 -20.95 1.07
N ILE A 137 29.52 -21.03 -0.26
CA ILE A 137 29.92 -22.24 -0.99
C ILE A 137 31.22 -22.02 -1.78
N GLN A 138 32.02 -23.08 -1.95
CA GLN A 138 33.34 -23.00 -2.61
C GLN A 138 33.61 -24.15 -3.59
N GLY A 139 32.78 -25.20 -3.59
CA GLY A 139 33.04 -26.46 -4.30
C GLY A 139 34.03 -27.37 -3.58
N ASP A 140 34.21 -28.58 -4.10
CA ASP A 140 35.19 -29.55 -3.59
C ASP A 140 36.61 -29.24 -4.10
N HIS A 141 37.59 -30.09 -3.76
CA HIS A 141 38.98 -29.92 -4.21
C HIS A 141 39.16 -30.04 -5.74
N ALA A 142 38.20 -30.60 -6.47
CA ALA A 142 38.18 -30.65 -7.93
C ALA A 142 37.41 -29.46 -8.53
N GLY A 143 36.86 -28.57 -7.70
CA GLY A 143 36.04 -27.43 -8.10
C GLY A 143 34.59 -27.78 -8.41
N ASN A 144 34.12 -29.00 -8.11
CA ASN A 144 32.75 -29.43 -8.36
C ASN A 144 31.82 -29.01 -7.21
N LEU A 145 30.56 -28.74 -7.53
CA LEU A 145 29.54 -28.46 -6.53
C LEU A 145 29.04 -29.72 -5.84
N ASN A 146 28.85 -30.81 -6.60
CA ASN A 146 28.21 -32.06 -6.21
C ASN A 146 26.77 -31.86 -5.71
N PRO A 147 25.85 -31.29 -6.51
CA PRO A 147 24.53 -30.88 -6.05
C PRO A 147 23.66 -32.04 -5.53
N ASP A 148 23.74 -33.21 -6.16
CA ASP A 148 22.92 -34.38 -5.79
C ASP A 148 23.47 -35.19 -4.60
N ALA A 149 24.66 -34.84 -4.10
CA ALA A 149 25.25 -35.60 -2.98
C ALA A 149 24.53 -35.26 -1.68
N ALA A 150 24.23 -36.30 -0.88
CA ALA A 150 23.70 -36.13 0.46
C ALA A 150 24.72 -35.41 1.35
N LEU A 151 24.26 -34.47 2.17
CA LEU A 151 25.10 -33.71 3.09
C LEU A 151 25.44 -34.53 4.33
N THR A 152 26.70 -34.51 4.70
CA THR A 152 27.14 -34.87 6.04
C THR A 152 26.82 -33.75 7.04
N ARG A 153 26.76 -34.09 8.33
CA ARG A 153 26.48 -33.13 9.41
C ARG A 153 27.54 -32.04 9.51
N ALA A 154 28.81 -32.39 9.29
CA ALA A 154 29.89 -31.42 9.22
C ALA A 154 29.70 -30.42 8.07
N GLU A 155 29.29 -30.88 6.88
CA GLU A 155 29.05 -30.00 5.72
C GLU A 155 27.83 -29.10 5.92
N ALA A 156 26.73 -29.64 6.47
CA ALA A 156 25.54 -28.84 6.76
C ALA A 156 25.84 -27.71 7.75
N PHE A 157 26.58 -27.97 8.83
CA PHE A 157 27.01 -26.91 9.74
C PHE A 157 28.04 -25.97 9.12
N ALA A 158 28.92 -26.43 8.22
CA ALA A 158 29.87 -25.56 7.55
C ALA A 158 29.16 -24.51 6.69
N LEU A 159 28.09 -24.90 5.98
CA LEU A 159 27.24 -23.97 5.24
C LEU A 159 26.61 -22.92 6.16
N ILE A 160 26.00 -23.37 7.26
CA ILE A 160 25.30 -22.48 8.20
C ILE A 160 26.27 -21.55 8.94
N CYS A 161 27.41 -22.05 9.42
CA CYS A 161 28.39 -21.23 10.13
C CYS A 161 28.97 -20.15 9.22
N ARG A 162 29.26 -20.49 7.95
CA ARG A 162 29.69 -19.49 6.96
C ARG A 162 28.58 -18.49 6.66
N LEU A 163 27.35 -18.97 6.44
CA LEU A 163 26.20 -18.09 6.20
C LEU A 163 26.01 -17.07 7.32
N LEU A 164 26.27 -17.45 8.57
CA LEU A 164 26.12 -16.59 9.73
C LEU A 164 27.40 -15.83 10.12
N SER A 165 28.53 -16.07 9.45
CA SER A 165 29.85 -15.54 9.85
C SER A 165 30.21 -15.88 11.31
N LEU A 166 29.97 -17.14 11.72
CA LEU A 166 30.28 -17.59 13.07
C LEU A 166 31.77 -17.94 13.22
N GLU A 167 32.37 -17.38 14.26
CA GLU A 167 33.76 -17.63 14.62
C GLU A 167 33.90 -18.79 15.63
N PRO A 168 35.01 -19.56 15.59
CA PRO A 168 35.29 -20.61 16.57
C PRO A 168 35.38 -20.07 18.01
N GLY A 169 34.68 -20.72 18.95
CA GLY A 169 34.69 -20.37 20.37
C GLY A 169 35.76 -21.08 21.22
N GLY A 170 36.66 -21.83 20.59
CA GLY A 170 37.70 -22.63 21.27
C GLY A 170 37.52 -24.13 21.07
N ASP A 171 37.71 -24.93 22.13
CA ASP A 171 37.51 -26.38 22.07
C ASP A 171 36.00 -26.71 21.94
N PRO A 172 35.56 -27.39 20.86
CA PRO A 172 34.16 -27.76 20.67
C PRO A 172 33.66 -28.81 21.66
N GLY A 173 34.53 -29.50 22.40
CA GLY A 173 34.16 -30.47 23.44
C GLY A 173 33.51 -31.76 22.93
N TYR A 174 33.62 -32.06 21.62
CA TYR A 174 33.16 -33.32 21.04
C TYR A 174 34.31 -34.32 20.97
N ALA A 175 34.04 -35.56 21.36
CA ALA A 175 35.05 -36.61 21.42
C ALA A 175 35.53 -37.10 20.04
N ASP A 176 34.79 -36.76 18.97
CA ASP A 176 35.05 -37.07 17.56
C ASP A 176 35.43 -35.82 16.73
N ALA A 177 35.90 -34.76 17.39
CA ALA A 177 36.45 -33.58 16.73
C ALA A 177 37.84 -33.27 17.30
N GLU A 178 38.89 -33.51 16.51
CA GLU A 178 40.28 -33.29 16.89
C GLU A 178 40.87 -32.05 16.17
N PRO A 179 41.78 -31.30 16.82
CA PRO A 179 42.48 -30.21 16.17
C PRO A 179 43.20 -30.67 14.89
N GLY A 180 42.81 -30.13 13.74
CA GLY A 180 43.31 -30.51 12.42
C GLY A 180 42.27 -31.18 11.52
N ASP A 181 41.16 -31.65 12.09
CA ASP A 181 39.99 -32.03 11.30
C ASP A 181 39.45 -30.81 10.55
N TRP A 182 39.08 -30.99 9.28
CA TRP A 182 38.62 -29.88 8.43
C TRP A 182 37.37 -29.18 8.98
N TYR A 183 36.58 -29.88 9.80
CA TYR A 183 35.36 -29.39 10.44
C TYR A 183 35.55 -28.95 11.89
N TYR A 184 36.76 -28.99 12.44
CA TYR A 184 36.99 -28.66 13.86
C TYR A 184 36.51 -27.25 14.21
N ASP A 185 36.91 -26.27 13.40
CA ASP A 185 36.50 -24.86 13.57
C ASP A 185 35.00 -24.68 13.37
N THR A 186 34.40 -25.38 12.40
CA THR A 186 32.95 -25.42 12.20
C THR A 186 32.22 -25.96 13.43
N ALA A 187 32.68 -27.07 14.01
CA ALA A 187 32.07 -27.65 15.20
C ALA A 187 32.20 -26.71 16.40
N SER A 188 33.32 -26.00 16.51
CA SER A 188 33.58 -24.99 17.53
C SER A 188 32.63 -23.79 17.39
N ALA A 189 32.52 -23.24 16.19
CA ALA A 189 31.63 -22.13 15.88
C ALA A 189 30.15 -22.49 16.09
N ALA A 190 29.72 -23.66 15.61
CA ALA A 190 28.34 -24.12 15.75
C ALA A 190 27.95 -24.33 17.22
N ARG A 191 28.86 -24.82 18.08
CA ARG A 191 28.59 -24.97 19.52
C ARG A 191 28.61 -23.63 20.24
N ALA A 192 29.58 -22.77 19.94
CA ALA A 192 29.68 -21.44 20.54
C ALA A 192 28.46 -20.56 20.21
N GLY A 193 27.96 -20.66 18.97
CA GLY A 193 26.74 -20.00 18.52
C GLY A 193 25.43 -20.68 18.96
N GLY A 194 25.49 -21.75 19.76
CA GLY A 194 24.31 -22.45 20.28
C GLY A 194 23.48 -23.22 19.25
N LEU A 195 24.00 -23.44 18.04
CA LEU A 195 23.30 -24.15 16.96
C LEU A 195 23.45 -25.67 17.07
N ALA A 196 24.64 -26.13 17.44
CA ALA A 196 24.93 -27.54 17.67
C ALA A 196 24.62 -27.93 19.12
N ALA A 197 24.09 -29.14 19.31
CA ALA A 197 23.72 -29.66 20.63
C ALA A 197 24.94 -29.85 21.55
N GLU A 198 24.73 -29.72 22.86
CA GLU A 198 25.76 -29.94 23.89
C GLU A 198 26.05 -31.44 24.16
N ASP A 199 26.07 -32.26 23.11
CA ASP A 199 26.30 -33.70 23.20
C ASP A 199 27.80 -34.05 23.31
N ALA A 200 28.09 -35.32 23.59
CA ALA A 200 29.45 -35.84 23.67
C ALA A 200 30.13 -36.06 22.30
N TYR A 201 29.34 -36.16 21.23
CA TYR A 201 29.80 -36.44 19.87
C TYR A 201 29.13 -35.50 18.87
N PHE A 202 29.89 -35.03 17.89
CA PHE A 202 29.42 -34.16 16.80
C PHE A 202 28.77 -34.96 15.68
N HIS A 203 29.25 -36.19 15.43
CA HIS A 203 28.85 -37.08 14.34
C HIS A 203 29.09 -36.48 12.94
N PRO A 204 30.33 -36.10 12.60
CA PRO A 204 30.65 -35.31 11.40
C PRO A 204 30.23 -35.97 10.09
N ASP A 205 30.43 -37.28 9.94
CA ASP A 205 30.16 -38.05 8.71
C ASP A 205 28.71 -38.54 8.58
N ARG A 206 27.88 -38.33 9.61
CA ARG A 206 26.48 -38.76 9.58
C ARG A 206 25.71 -37.91 8.58
N LEU A 207 24.90 -38.55 7.73
CA LEU A 207 24.02 -37.82 6.82
C LEU A 207 22.93 -37.06 7.59
N VAL A 208 22.62 -35.86 7.12
CA VAL A 208 21.56 -35.01 7.65
C VAL A 208 20.28 -35.27 6.87
N THR A 209 19.16 -35.45 7.57
CA THR A 209 17.85 -35.58 6.90
C THR A 209 17.28 -34.20 6.54
N ARG A 210 16.31 -34.14 5.63
CA ARG A 210 15.60 -32.90 5.29
C ARG A 210 15.01 -32.22 6.52
N GLY A 211 14.36 -32.97 7.41
CA GLY A 211 13.82 -32.42 8.66
C GLY A 211 14.88 -31.85 9.59
N GLU A 212 16.05 -32.50 9.68
CA GLU A 212 17.17 -31.98 10.48
C GLU A 212 17.75 -30.70 9.88
N LEU A 213 17.89 -30.64 8.56
CA LEU A 213 18.35 -29.44 7.87
C LEU A 213 17.34 -28.29 8.03
N THR A 214 16.03 -28.55 7.97
CA THR A 214 14.97 -27.57 8.25
C THR A 214 15.10 -26.98 9.65
N VAL A 215 15.35 -27.82 10.67
CA VAL A 215 15.58 -27.34 12.05
C VAL A 215 16.86 -26.52 12.15
N MET A 216 17.93 -26.96 11.51
CA MET A 216 19.21 -26.24 11.51
C MET A 216 19.06 -24.86 10.86
N ALA A 217 18.38 -24.77 9.72
CA ALA A 217 18.09 -23.50 9.04
C ALA A 217 17.16 -22.61 9.86
N ALA A 218 16.09 -23.16 10.47
CA ALA A 218 15.18 -22.38 11.30
C ALA A 218 15.91 -21.71 12.47
N ARG A 219 16.75 -22.47 13.19
CA ARG A 219 17.56 -21.93 14.29
C ARG A 219 18.55 -20.87 13.82
N ALA A 220 19.16 -21.08 12.65
CA ALA A 220 20.06 -20.09 12.07
C ALA A 220 19.34 -18.78 11.74
N MET A 221 18.16 -18.85 11.13
CA MET A 221 17.35 -17.68 10.77
C MET A 221 16.74 -16.99 11.99
N GLU A 222 16.41 -17.75 13.04
CA GLU A 222 15.97 -17.21 14.33
C GLU A 222 17.11 -16.47 15.05
N ALA A 223 18.34 -17.01 15.01
CA ALA A 223 19.51 -16.36 15.62
C ALA A 223 19.84 -14.99 15.02
N VAL A 224 19.52 -14.76 13.74
CA VAL A 224 19.66 -13.45 13.08
C VAL A 224 18.40 -12.59 13.17
N GLY A 225 17.33 -13.10 13.80
CA GLY A 225 16.06 -12.42 13.99
C GLY A 225 15.22 -12.26 12.73
N TRP A 226 15.41 -13.13 11.73
CA TRP A 226 14.63 -13.16 10.48
C TRP A 226 13.47 -14.15 10.53
N LEU A 227 13.46 -15.04 11.51
CA LEU A 227 12.43 -16.04 11.71
C LEU A 227 12.07 -16.10 13.20
N THR A 228 10.83 -16.46 13.51
CA THR A 228 10.41 -16.81 14.87
C THR A 228 9.87 -18.23 14.84
N ILE A 229 10.48 -19.13 15.62
CA ILE A 229 9.98 -20.50 15.73
C ILE A 229 8.80 -20.50 16.71
N PRO A 230 7.60 -20.93 16.30
CA PRO A 230 6.43 -20.90 17.17
C PRO A 230 6.58 -21.89 18.34
N GLU A 231 6.08 -21.51 19.53
CA GLU A 231 6.11 -22.37 20.72
C GLU A 231 5.15 -23.58 20.63
N GLY A 232 4.28 -23.61 19.62
CA GLY A 232 3.31 -24.68 19.39
C GLY A 232 2.74 -24.64 17.97
N GLY A 233 1.77 -25.52 17.71
CA GLY A 233 1.12 -25.68 16.41
C GLY A 233 0.88 -27.15 16.10
N THR A 234 0.19 -27.42 15.00
CA THR A 234 -0.21 -28.77 14.63
C THR A 234 0.11 -29.07 13.17
N ALA A 235 0.38 -30.33 12.85
CA ALA A 235 0.62 -30.77 11.46
C ALA A 235 -0.55 -30.45 10.50
N ALA A 236 -1.77 -30.22 11.02
CA ALA A 236 -2.92 -29.85 10.22
C ALA A 236 -2.87 -28.41 9.68
N GLU A 237 -1.96 -27.57 10.20
CA GLU A 237 -1.72 -26.21 9.71
C GLU A 237 -0.83 -26.20 8.46
N LEU A 238 -0.04 -27.25 8.24
CA LEU A 238 0.84 -27.37 7.07
C LEU A 238 0.05 -27.81 5.84
N THR A 239 0.47 -27.32 4.67
CA THR A 239 -0.11 -27.70 3.37
C THR A 239 0.48 -28.99 2.78
N LEU A 240 1.40 -29.64 3.51
CA LEU A 240 2.15 -30.82 3.07
C LEU A 240 1.33 -32.11 3.26
N VAL A 241 1.37 -32.99 2.25
CA VAL A 241 0.60 -34.24 2.25
C VAL A 241 1.03 -35.19 3.37
N ASP A 242 2.34 -35.22 3.66
CA ASP A 242 2.96 -36.05 4.69
C ASP A 242 3.22 -35.27 5.99
N ALA A 243 2.54 -34.14 6.22
CA ALA A 243 2.71 -33.33 7.43
C ALA A 243 2.53 -34.15 8.72
N GLY A 244 1.62 -35.13 8.72
CA GLY A 244 1.38 -36.01 9.86
C GLY A 244 2.52 -37.00 10.17
N GLU A 245 3.49 -37.14 9.27
CA GLU A 245 4.70 -37.95 9.48
C GLU A 245 5.87 -37.14 10.05
N ILE A 246 5.81 -35.80 9.99
CA ILE A 246 6.85 -34.90 10.50
C ILE A 246 6.93 -35.08 12.04
N PRO A 247 8.13 -35.33 12.58
CA PRO A 247 8.29 -35.57 14.01
C PRO A 247 8.16 -34.27 14.81
N ASP A 248 7.71 -34.38 16.07
CA ASP A 248 7.47 -33.24 16.97
C ASP A 248 8.67 -32.29 17.11
N TRP A 249 9.90 -32.82 17.06
CA TRP A 249 11.13 -32.03 17.18
C TRP A 249 11.39 -31.13 15.96
N ALA A 250 10.77 -31.40 14.82
CA ALA A 250 10.90 -30.64 13.58
C ALA A 250 9.68 -29.78 13.25
N LEU A 251 8.49 -30.15 13.76
CA LEU A 251 7.22 -29.55 13.36
C LEU A 251 7.20 -28.02 13.46
N ALA A 252 7.68 -27.47 14.58
CA ALA A 252 7.72 -26.02 14.78
C ALA A 252 8.59 -25.29 13.72
N SER A 253 9.69 -25.91 13.29
CA SER A 253 10.54 -25.35 12.24
C SER A 253 9.87 -25.39 10.87
N TYR A 254 9.11 -26.44 10.55
CA TYR A 254 8.29 -26.45 9.33
C TYR A 254 7.21 -25.37 9.36
N LEU A 255 6.49 -25.23 10.48
CA LEU A 255 5.46 -24.19 10.66
C LEU A 255 6.03 -22.77 10.52
N ALA A 256 7.25 -22.54 11.02
CA ALA A 256 7.90 -21.25 10.90
C ALA A 256 8.13 -20.83 9.43
N PHE A 257 8.48 -21.78 8.57
CA PHE A 257 8.74 -21.52 7.14
C PHE A 257 7.50 -21.61 6.24
N ASP A 258 6.44 -22.30 6.67
CA ASP A 258 5.24 -22.56 5.87
C ASP A 258 4.56 -21.28 5.40
N LYS A 259 4.45 -20.26 6.27
CA LYS A 259 3.87 -18.94 5.91
C LYS A 259 4.56 -18.30 4.71
N GLN A 260 5.84 -18.57 4.55
CA GLN A 260 6.68 -18.02 3.48
C GLN A 260 6.77 -18.96 2.29
N GLY A 261 6.13 -20.14 2.30
CA GLY A 261 6.29 -21.17 1.28
C GLY A 261 7.76 -21.54 1.09
N LEU A 262 8.50 -21.64 2.20
CA LEU A 262 9.93 -21.96 2.24
C LEU A 262 10.13 -23.36 2.79
N GLY A 263 11.08 -24.10 2.23
CA GLY A 263 11.44 -25.43 2.71
C GLY A 263 11.99 -26.31 1.61
N ILE A 264 12.13 -27.60 1.94
CA ILE A 264 12.58 -28.62 1.00
C ILE A 264 11.39 -29.54 0.73
N PHE A 265 10.88 -29.50 -0.49
CA PHE A 265 9.68 -30.21 -0.88
C PHE A 265 9.90 -31.08 -2.11
N THR A 266 9.28 -32.25 -2.12
CA THR A 266 9.10 -33.05 -3.33
C THR A 266 7.72 -32.75 -3.90
N GLN A 267 7.67 -32.17 -5.10
CA GLN A 267 6.41 -31.97 -5.82
C GLN A 267 5.97 -33.25 -6.54
N ARG A 268 4.72 -33.64 -6.32
CA ARG A 268 4.08 -34.80 -6.93
C ARG A 268 2.84 -34.36 -7.71
N SER A 269 2.75 -34.74 -8.99
CA SER A 269 1.53 -34.52 -9.75
C SER A 269 0.40 -35.39 -9.20
N THR A 270 -0.75 -34.77 -8.99
CA THR A 270 -1.99 -35.42 -8.56
C THR A 270 -2.67 -36.20 -9.70
N GLY A 271 -2.31 -35.90 -10.95
CA GLY A 271 -3.00 -36.40 -12.14
C GLY A 271 -4.36 -35.74 -12.40
N GLU A 272 -4.78 -34.83 -11.52
CA GLU A 272 -5.93 -33.95 -11.71
C GLU A 272 -5.47 -32.65 -12.38
N THR A 273 -6.40 -31.95 -13.03
CA THR A 273 -6.14 -30.66 -13.65
C THR A 273 -6.87 -29.61 -12.83
N ASP A 274 -6.17 -28.53 -12.48
CA ASP A 274 -6.76 -27.36 -11.85
C ASP A 274 -7.94 -26.88 -12.73
N PRO A 275 -9.15 -26.81 -12.19
CA PRO A 275 -10.35 -26.51 -12.97
C PRO A 275 -10.41 -25.05 -13.44
N VAL A 276 -9.58 -24.15 -12.89
CA VAL A 276 -9.53 -22.72 -13.20
C VAL A 276 -8.45 -22.43 -14.24
N TYR A 277 -7.24 -22.93 -14.04
CA TYR A 277 -6.08 -22.60 -14.86
C TYR A 277 -5.72 -23.69 -15.88
N GLY A 278 -6.29 -24.90 -15.76
CA GLY A 278 -5.97 -26.01 -16.65
C GLY A 278 -4.56 -26.59 -16.44
N GLU A 279 -3.88 -26.20 -15.38
CA GLU A 279 -2.55 -26.70 -15.01
C GLU A 279 -2.66 -28.03 -14.25
N PRO A 280 -1.68 -28.95 -14.36
CA PRO A 280 -1.68 -30.17 -13.57
C PRO A 280 -1.63 -29.83 -12.07
N GLY A 281 -2.57 -30.37 -11.28
CA GLY A 281 -2.56 -30.22 -9.84
C GLY A 281 -1.29 -30.85 -9.27
N VAL A 282 -0.62 -30.14 -8.36
CA VAL A 282 0.59 -30.60 -7.66
C VAL A 282 0.36 -30.63 -6.17
N GLU A 283 0.96 -31.61 -5.52
CA GLU A 283 1.01 -31.78 -4.08
C GLU A 283 2.46 -31.73 -3.61
N GLU A 284 2.69 -31.22 -2.40
CA GLU A 284 4.03 -31.09 -1.82
C GLU A 284 4.21 -32.05 -0.64
N LEU A 285 5.39 -32.68 -0.58
CA LEU A 285 5.79 -33.59 0.49
C LEU A 285 7.11 -33.13 1.12
N ALA A 286 7.21 -33.18 2.44
CA ALA A 286 8.44 -32.93 3.17
C ALA A 286 9.48 -34.03 2.90
N GLU A 287 9.06 -35.29 2.97
CA GLU A 287 9.93 -36.47 3.04
C GLU A 287 11.05 -36.27 4.08
N TRP A 288 10.65 -35.92 5.30
CA TRP A 288 11.54 -35.37 6.34
C TRP A 288 12.73 -36.28 6.71
N ASP A 289 12.58 -37.59 6.54
CA ASP A 289 13.58 -38.62 6.89
C ASP A 289 14.59 -38.87 5.75
N ARG A 290 14.30 -38.36 4.56
CA ARG A 290 15.17 -38.48 3.38
C ARG A 290 16.45 -37.67 3.59
N PRO A 291 17.63 -38.17 3.19
CA PRO A 291 18.86 -37.39 3.26
C PRO A 291 18.73 -36.11 2.45
N ALA A 292 19.06 -34.96 3.06
CA ALA A 292 19.10 -33.69 2.37
C ALA A 292 20.30 -33.65 1.41
N THR A 293 20.08 -33.20 0.19
CA THR A 293 21.16 -33.00 -0.78
C THR A 293 21.81 -31.63 -0.61
N ARG A 294 23.03 -31.48 -1.13
CA ARG A 294 23.72 -30.19 -1.14
C ARG A 294 22.96 -29.15 -1.97
N GLY A 295 22.37 -29.54 -3.09
CA GLY A 295 21.54 -28.66 -3.91
C GLY A 295 20.30 -28.17 -3.19
N GLU A 296 19.61 -29.04 -2.45
CA GLU A 296 18.46 -28.66 -1.61
C GLU A 296 18.86 -27.65 -0.54
N ALA A 297 20.00 -27.87 0.14
CA ALA A 297 20.48 -26.92 1.14
C ALA A 297 20.86 -25.56 0.54
N ILE A 298 21.49 -25.54 -0.62
CA ILE A 298 21.86 -24.30 -1.31
C ILE A 298 20.62 -23.49 -1.66
N THR A 299 19.64 -24.11 -2.34
CA THR A 299 18.39 -23.46 -2.71
C THR A 299 17.67 -22.94 -1.47
N PHE A 300 17.53 -23.78 -0.44
CA PHE A 300 16.78 -23.41 0.75
C PHE A 300 17.43 -22.27 1.54
N LEU A 301 18.77 -22.28 1.70
CA LEU A 301 19.47 -21.21 2.40
C LEU A 301 19.46 -19.89 1.62
N ASP A 302 19.53 -19.93 0.29
CA ASP A 302 19.42 -18.72 -0.53
C ASP A 302 17.99 -18.15 -0.56
N ASP A 303 16.98 -19.02 -0.65
CA ASP A 303 15.57 -18.62 -0.55
C ASP A 303 15.27 -17.99 0.83
N ALA A 304 15.79 -18.58 1.91
CA ALA A 304 15.67 -18.00 3.25
C ALA A 304 16.35 -16.61 3.33
N ARG A 305 17.54 -16.46 2.75
CA ARG A 305 18.27 -15.18 2.69
C ARG A 305 17.51 -14.10 1.93
N THR A 306 16.86 -14.47 0.83
CA THR A 306 16.19 -13.52 -0.06
C THR A 306 14.78 -13.17 0.37
N ARG A 307 14.06 -14.09 1.03
CA ARG A 307 12.61 -13.96 1.28
C ARG A 307 12.24 -13.65 2.72
N LEU A 308 13.02 -14.07 3.72
CA LEU A 308 12.70 -13.79 5.13
C LEU A 308 12.93 -12.33 5.56
N PRO A 309 14.06 -11.68 5.25
CA PRO A 309 14.30 -10.35 5.77
C PRO A 309 13.45 -9.32 5.05
N TRP A 310 12.91 -8.37 5.81
CA TRP A 310 12.28 -7.17 5.27
C TRP A 310 13.22 -5.97 5.36
N TYR A 311 13.18 -5.12 4.33
CA TYR A 311 14.04 -3.94 4.21
C TYR A 311 13.21 -2.68 3.91
N PRO A 312 13.49 -1.54 4.54
CA PRO A 312 12.76 -0.30 4.25
C PRO A 312 13.22 0.35 2.94
N THR A 313 12.26 0.90 2.20
CA THR A 313 12.51 1.84 1.10
C THR A 313 13.00 3.17 1.65
N GLN A 314 13.53 4.03 0.78
CA GLN A 314 13.84 5.40 1.17
C GLN A 314 12.59 6.13 1.69
N ALA A 315 11.42 5.87 1.10
CA ALA A 315 10.17 6.45 1.56
C ALA A 315 9.82 5.99 2.99
N ALA A 316 10.02 4.72 3.35
CA ALA A 316 9.80 4.27 4.73
C ALA A 316 10.68 5.02 5.73
N ILE A 317 11.94 5.31 5.39
CA ILE A 317 12.86 6.06 6.24
C ILE A 317 12.47 7.54 6.31
N ASP A 318 12.16 8.15 5.17
CA ASP A 318 11.79 9.58 5.11
C ASP A 318 10.52 9.88 5.92
N TRP A 319 9.60 8.91 5.98
CA TRP A 319 8.35 9.00 6.74
C TRP A 319 8.44 8.39 8.16
N GLY A 320 9.60 7.85 8.55
CA GLY A 320 9.83 7.25 9.88
C GLY A 320 9.00 6.00 10.16
N PHE A 321 8.64 5.25 9.11
CA PHE A 321 7.94 3.96 9.19
C PHE A 321 8.90 2.79 9.37
N ASP A 322 10.17 2.95 9.03
CA ASP A 322 11.23 1.98 9.32
C ASP A 322 11.45 1.78 10.83
N GLU A 323 11.17 2.82 11.64
CA GLU A 323 11.21 2.76 13.10
C GLU A 323 9.94 2.14 13.69
N THR A 324 8.76 2.61 13.27
CA THR A 324 7.47 2.15 13.80
C THR A 324 6.33 2.41 12.82
N MET A 325 5.60 1.36 12.47
CA MET A 325 4.31 1.45 11.78
C MET A 325 3.16 1.63 12.80
N PRO A 326 2.08 2.34 12.46
CA PRO A 326 0.84 2.26 13.23
C PRO A 326 0.23 0.86 13.11
N ILE A 327 -0.46 0.41 14.17
CA ILE A 327 -1.31 -0.77 14.11
C ILE A 327 -2.56 -0.41 13.30
N VAL A 328 -2.74 -1.02 12.14
CA VAL A 328 -3.83 -0.71 11.19
C VAL A 328 -4.85 -1.84 11.09
N ASP A 329 -6.11 -1.48 10.84
CA ASP A 329 -7.20 -2.41 10.61
C ASP A 329 -8.25 -1.81 9.64
N GLY A 330 -9.35 -2.51 9.35
CA GLY A 330 -10.44 -1.97 8.54
C GLY A 330 -11.47 -2.96 7.99
N SER A 331 -12.11 -2.60 6.89
CA SER A 331 -12.96 -3.53 6.14
C SER A 331 -12.09 -4.55 5.38
N THR A 332 -12.60 -5.74 5.10
CA THR A 332 -11.92 -6.68 4.18
C THR A 332 -11.76 -6.10 2.79
N SER A 333 -12.70 -5.25 2.36
CA SER A 333 -12.60 -4.49 1.10
C SER A 333 -11.49 -3.45 1.09
N THR A 334 -10.98 -3.00 2.25
CA THR A 334 -9.94 -1.97 2.34
C THR A 334 -8.55 -2.54 2.64
N TYR A 335 -8.43 -3.85 2.86
CA TYR A 335 -7.13 -4.54 3.01
C TYR A 335 -6.12 -4.29 1.86
N PRO A 336 -6.54 -4.09 0.59
CA PRO A 336 -5.60 -3.71 -0.46
C PRO A 336 -4.85 -2.40 -0.19
N TYR A 337 -5.39 -1.45 0.58
CA TYR A 337 -4.63 -0.26 1.01
C TYR A 337 -3.43 -0.66 1.86
N THR A 338 -3.66 -1.49 2.87
CA THR A 338 -2.58 -1.98 3.76
C THR A 338 -1.49 -2.67 2.95
N ARG A 339 -1.85 -3.59 2.03
CA ARG A 339 -0.87 -4.25 1.17
C ARG A 339 -0.11 -3.28 0.27
N ALA A 340 -0.79 -2.30 -0.33
CA ALA A 340 -0.14 -1.32 -1.21
C ALA A 340 0.81 -0.40 -0.43
N VAL A 341 0.41 0.07 0.74
CA VAL A 341 1.25 0.90 1.62
C VAL A 341 2.47 0.11 2.06
N TYR A 342 2.28 -1.09 2.62
CA TYR A 342 3.40 -1.93 3.05
C TYR A 342 4.32 -2.31 1.90
N GLY A 343 3.79 -2.65 0.72
CA GLY A 343 4.59 -2.96 -0.46
C GLY A 343 5.33 -1.76 -1.08
N ALA A 344 4.85 -0.54 -0.86
CA ALA A 344 5.57 0.68 -1.25
C ALA A 344 6.65 1.08 -0.24
N LEU A 345 6.52 0.64 1.02
CA LEU A 345 7.41 1.01 2.12
C LEU A 345 8.48 -0.05 2.40
N PHE A 346 8.21 -1.33 2.14
CA PHE A 346 9.12 -2.42 2.50
C PHE A 346 9.24 -3.47 1.41
N TRP A 347 10.46 -3.95 1.20
CA TRP A 347 10.70 -5.23 0.52
C TRP A 347 10.40 -6.39 1.44
N ASN A 348 9.79 -7.45 0.91
CA ASN A 348 9.27 -8.60 1.68
C ASN A 348 8.38 -8.14 2.84
N TYR A 349 7.48 -7.19 2.54
CA TYR A 349 6.67 -6.50 3.55
C TYR A 349 5.76 -7.42 4.36
N ASP A 350 5.45 -8.60 3.84
CA ASP A 350 4.68 -9.65 4.51
C ASP A 350 5.41 -10.25 5.72
N ASN A 351 6.74 -10.12 5.76
CA ASN A 351 7.57 -10.47 6.92
C ASN A 351 7.70 -9.33 7.94
N HIS A 352 7.14 -8.14 7.66
CA HIS A 352 7.18 -7.05 8.63
C HIS A 352 6.35 -7.42 9.88
N PRO A 353 6.89 -7.30 11.10
CA PRO A 353 6.24 -7.82 12.31
C PRO A 353 4.89 -7.17 12.65
N GLN A 354 4.64 -5.97 12.12
CA GLN A 354 3.38 -5.24 12.29
C GLN A 354 2.42 -5.37 11.09
N PHE A 355 2.77 -6.13 10.05
CA PHE A 355 1.90 -6.34 8.89
C PHE A 355 0.70 -7.23 9.29
N PRO A 356 -0.55 -6.73 9.18
CA PRO A 356 -1.71 -7.56 9.51
C PRO A 356 -2.02 -8.53 8.37
N GLU A 357 -2.25 -9.81 8.71
CA GLU A 357 -2.63 -10.85 7.73
C GLU A 357 -4.03 -10.62 7.14
N SER A 358 -4.91 -9.93 7.88
CA SER A 358 -6.24 -9.54 7.43
C SER A 358 -6.81 -8.40 8.26
N HIS A 359 -7.95 -7.87 7.84
CA HIS A 359 -8.71 -6.89 8.61
C HIS A 359 -9.96 -7.50 9.28
N SER A 360 -10.36 -6.98 10.44
CA SER A 360 -11.48 -7.45 11.29
C SER A 360 -12.89 -7.16 10.75
N LYS A 361 -13.03 -6.47 9.60
CA LYS A 361 -14.30 -5.96 9.03
C LYS A 361 -14.78 -4.68 9.71
N SER A 362 -15.68 -3.95 9.03
CA SER A 362 -16.01 -2.55 9.36
C SER A 362 -16.43 -2.32 10.81
N HIS A 363 -17.42 -3.08 11.31
CA HIS A 363 -17.98 -2.84 12.65
C HIS A 363 -16.94 -3.11 13.75
N GLU A 364 -16.35 -4.29 13.74
CA GLU A 364 -15.31 -4.71 14.70
C GLU A 364 -14.10 -3.77 14.67
N SER A 365 -13.69 -3.32 13.48
CA SER A 365 -12.57 -2.37 13.33
C SER A 365 -12.84 -1.05 14.06
N TYR A 366 -14.05 -0.49 13.96
CA TYR A 366 -14.42 0.72 14.69
C TYR A 366 -14.40 0.48 16.21
N GLU A 367 -14.92 -0.64 16.70
CA GLU A 367 -14.86 -0.99 18.12
C GLU A 367 -13.40 -1.07 18.61
N ARG A 368 -12.52 -1.72 17.84
CA ARG A 368 -11.08 -1.83 18.14
C ARG A 368 -10.40 -0.44 18.19
N LEU A 369 -10.74 0.46 17.27
CA LEU A 369 -10.20 1.83 17.29
C LEU A 369 -10.68 2.62 18.51
N ILE A 370 -11.98 2.52 18.85
CA ILE A 370 -12.57 3.17 20.02
C ILE A 370 -11.94 2.65 21.32
N ASN A 371 -11.66 1.34 21.38
CA ASN A 371 -11.03 0.69 22.53
C ASN A 371 -9.51 0.92 22.64
N GLY A 372 -8.88 1.52 21.63
CA GLY A 372 -7.43 1.77 21.62
C GLY A 372 -6.58 0.55 21.24
N GLU A 373 -7.18 -0.47 20.63
CA GLU A 373 -6.48 -1.70 20.20
C GLU A 373 -5.75 -1.54 18.87
N VAL A 374 -6.15 -0.56 18.07
CA VAL A 374 -5.53 -0.18 16.79
C VAL A 374 -5.37 1.34 16.74
N ASP A 375 -4.44 1.83 15.93
CA ASP A 375 -4.08 3.24 15.85
C ASP A 375 -4.81 3.98 14.73
N ALA A 376 -5.09 3.28 13.62
CA ALA A 376 -5.80 3.84 12.47
C ALA A 376 -6.61 2.78 11.71
N LEU A 377 -7.67 3.21 11.05
CA LEU A 377 -8.54 2.34 10.25
C LEU A 377 -8.60 2.78 8.80
N PHE A 378 -8.48 1.84 7.86
CA PHE A 378 -8.94 2.06 6.49
C PHE A 378 -10.44 1.70 6.40
N ALA A 379 -11.30 2.71 6.28
CA ALA A 379 -12.75 2.54 6.30
C ALA A 379 -13.38 2.90 4.94
N ALA A 380 -14.22 2.01 4.41
CA ALA A 380 -14.99 2.30 3.20
C ALA A 380 -16.25 3.16 3.48
N THR A 381 -16.65 3.26 4.74
CA THR A 381 -17.85 4.00 5.17
C THR A 381 -17.62 4.65 6.52
N LEU A 382 -18.39 5.70 6.82
CA LEU A 382 -18.50 6.27 8.16
C LEU A 382 -19.13 5.24 9.15
N PRO A 383 -18.92 5.40 10.46
CA PRO A 383 -19.50 4.50 11.46
C PRO A 383 -21.02 4.64 11.51
N SER A 384 -21.69 3.56 11.90
CA SER A 384 -23.13 3.58 12.18
C SER A 384 -23.47 4.50 13.36
N GLU A 385 -24.73 4.89 13.50
CA GLU A 385 -25.18 5.69 14.65
C GLU A 385 -24.94 4.98 15.99
N GLU A 386 -24.99 3.65 16.01
CA GLU A 386 -24.62 2.84 17.17
C GLU A 386 -23.14 3.03 17.54
N LEU A 387 -22.23 2.89 16.56
CA LEU A 387 -20.79 3.06 16.78
C LEU A 387 -20.44 4.51 17.17
N LYS A 388 -21.15 5.50 16.61
CA LYS A 388 -21.00 6.91 17.04
C LYS A 388 -21.40 7.09 18.51
N ALA A 389 -22.53 6.51 18.93
CA ALA A 389 -22.97 6.56 20.32
C ALA A 389 -21.99 5.81 21.26
N GLN A 390 -21.41 4.69 20.81
CA GLN A 390 -20.37 3.99 21.56
C GLN A 390 -19.10 4.85 21.72
N ALA A 391 -18.63 5.51 20.65
CA ALA A 391 -17.48 6.42 20.71
C ALA A 391 -17.75 7.60 21.67
N GLU A 392 -18.94 8.21 21.62
CA GLU A 392 -19.35 9.27 22.55
C GLU A 392 -19.37 8.78 24.01
N ALA A 393 -19.92 7.59 24.26
CA ALA A 393 -19.96 6.98 25.59
C ALA A 393 -18.56 6.65 26.13
N ALA A 394 -17.61 6.33 25.23
CA ALA A 394 -16.21 6.13 25.56
C ALA A 394 -15.41 7.45 25.69
N GLY A 395 -16.00 8.59 25.36
CA GLY A 395 -15.31 9.88 25.34
C GLY A 395 -14.26 10.00 24.23
N VAL A 396 -14.43 9.24 23.15
CA VAL A 396 -13.52 9.19 22.00
C VAL A 396 -14.13 9.98 20.85
N GLU A 397 -13.44 11.03 20.42
CA GLU A 397 -13.76 11.74 19.18
C GLU A 397 -12.99 11.09 18.02
N LEU A 398 -13.70 10.78 16.93
CA LEU A 398 -13.13 10.19 15.73
C LEU A 398 -12.98 11.26 14.66
N GLU A 399 -11.86 11.21 13.95
CA GLU A 399 -11.53 12.05 12.80
C GLU A 399 -11.51 11.20 11.54
N TYR A 400 -12.15 11.70 10.48
CA TYR A 400 -12.30 10.99 9.21
C TYR A 400 -11.56 11.73 8.11
N ILE A 401 -10.51 11.10 7.57
CA ILE A 401 -9.63 11.71 6.57
C ILE A 401 -9.88 10.98 5.25
N PRO A 402 -10.61 11.56 4.29
CA PRO A 402 -10.77 10.92 2.99
C PRO A 402 -9.41 10.74 2.31
N ILE A 403 -9.22 9.54 1.77
CA ILE A 403 -7.98 9.07 1.13
C ILE A 403 -8.20 8.61 -0.31
N ALA A 404 -9.44 8.31 -0.70
CA ALA A 404 -9.77 7.87 -2.05
C ALA A 404 -11.24 8.16 -2.39
N TYR A 405 -11.52 8.39 -3.67
CA TYR A 405 -12.86 8.35 -4.22
C TYR A 405 -13.35 6.91 -4.36
N ASP A 406 -14.65 6.71 -4.13
CA ASP A 406 -15.38 5.50 -4.52
C ASP A 406 -16.85 5.87 -4.78
N ALA A 407 -17.66 4.93 -5.22
CA ALA A 407 -19.08 5.15 -5.40
C ALA A 407 -19.90 3.89 -5.19
N MET A 408 -21.09 4.05 -4.62
CA MET A 408 -22.06 2.97 -4.63
C MET A 408 -22.66 2.85 -6.03
N VAL A 409 -22.55 1.67 -6.64
CA VAL A 409 -23.03 1.42 -8.00
C VAL A 409 -24.02 0.28 -8.05
N PHE A 410 -24.88 0.33 -9.07
CA PHE A 410 -25.86 -0.72 -9.37
C PHE A 410 -25.58 -1.30 -10.74
N PHE A 411 -25.81 -2.60 -10.88
CA PHE A 411 -25.56 -3.32 -12.11
C PHE A 411 -26.59 -4.41 -12.35
N THR A 412 -26.72 -4.82 -13.61
CA THR A 412 -27.64 -5.86 -14.10
C THR A 412 -26.95 -6.67 -15.19
N ASN A 413 -27.53 -7.80 -15.59
CA ASN A 413 -27.10 -8.54 -16.78
C ASN A 413 -27.07 -7.63 -18.02
N ALA A 414 -26.03 -7.75 -18.85
CA ALA A 414 -25.76 -6.87 -19.98
C ALA A 414 -26.89 -6.84 -21.03
N GLU A 415 -27.60 -7.95 -21.21
CA GLU A 415 -28.73 -8.12 -22.14
C GLU A 415 -30.00 -7.34 -21.75
N ASN A 416 -30.14 -6.96 -20.47
CA ASN A 416 -31.28 -6.17 -20.01
C ASN A 416 -31.27 -4.79 -20.69
N SER A 417 -32.37 -4.32 -21.28
CA SER A 417 -32.37 -3.04 -22.03
C SER A 417 -32.31 -1.78 -21.16
N VAL A 418 -32.52 -1.88 -19.84
CA VAL A 418 -32.45 -0.73 -18.92
C VAL A 418 -31.02 -0.19 -18.87
N THR A 419 -30.88 1.13 -18.96
CA THR A 419 -29.58 1.84 -18.93
C THR A 419 -29.35 2.62 -17.64
N GLY A 420 -30.39 2.86 -16.84
CA GLY A 420 -30.29 3.58 -15.59
C GLY A 420 -31.59 3.59 -14.79
N LEU A 421 -31.49 3.99 -13.53
CA LEU A 421 -32.60 4.10 -12.57
C LEU A 421 -32.47 5.41 -11.79
N THR A 422 -33.60 5.91 -11.31
CA THR A 422 -33.59 6.99 -10.32
C THR A 422 -33.32 6.44 -8.92
N GLN A 423 -32.76 7.25 -8.02
CA GLN A 423 -32.63 6.89 -6.61
C GLN A 423 -33.97 6.46 -6.00
N LYS A 424 -35.08 7.10 -6.42
CA LYS A 424 -36.42 6.72 -5.95
C LYS A 424 -36.83 5.32 -6.42
N GLN A 425 -36.52 4.95 -7.66
CA GLN A 425 -36.77 3.59 -8.16
C GLN A 425 -35.95 2.56 -7.41
N ILE A 426 -34.66 2.85 -7.14
CA ILE A 426 -33.79 1.97 -6.34
C ILE A 426 -34.39 1.75 -4.94
N GLN A 427 -34.83 2.82 -4.28
CA GLN A 427 -35.50 2.71 -2.99
C GLN A 427 -36.79 1.88 -3.07
N ASP A 428 -37.61 2.11 -4.09
CA ASP A 428 -38.85 1.36 -4.35
C ASP A 428 -38.60 -0.14 -4.58
N ILE A 429 -37.47 -0.51 -5.22
CA ILE A 429 -37.04 -1.90 -5.41
C ILE A 429 -36.63 -2.51 -4.07
N TYR A 430 -35.65 -1.94 -3.39
CA TYR A 430 -34.96 -2.59 -2.26
C TYR A 430 -35.65 -2.40 -0.91
N VAL A 431 -36.28 -1.25 -0.67
CA VAL A 431 -36.90 -0.90 0.63
C VAL A 431 -38.37 -1.27 0.66
N TYR A 432 -39.07 -1.13 -0.45
CA TYR A 432 -40.51 -1.31 -0.50
C TYR A 432 -40.94 -2.58 -1.27
N GLY A 433 -40.03 -3.25 -1.97
CA GLY A 433 -40.36 -4.46 -2.75
C GLY A 433 -41.45 -4.20 -3.80
N LYS A 434 -41.52 -2.99 -4.35
CA LYS A 434 -42.68 -2.49 -5.11
C LYS A 434 -42.83 -3.13 -6.49
N TYR A 435 -41.74 -3.64 -7.04
CA TYR A 435 -41.66 -4.13 -8.41
C TYR A 435 -41.23 -5.60 -8.44
N THR A 436 -41.86 -6.37 -9.32
CA THR A 436 -41.56 -7.78 -9.59
C THR A 436 -41.07 -8.01 -11.02
N ASN A 437 -41.21 -7.02 -11.89
CA ASN A 437 -40.85 -7.12 -13.31
C ASN A 437 -40.23 -5.80 -13.80
N TRP A 438 -39.22 -5.93 -14.67
CA TRP A 438 -38.49 -4.79 -15.24
C TRP A 438 -39.38 -3.86 -16.07
N ASN A 439 -40.45 -4.35 -16.70
CA ASN A 439 -41.38 -3.53 -17.48
C ASN A 439 -42.10 -2.45 -16.64
N GLN A 440 -42.16 -2.61 -15.31
CA GLN A 440 -42.76 -1.66 -14.39
C GLN A 440 -41.88 -0.43 -14.15
N ILE A 441 -40.61 -0.51 -14.55
CA ILE A 441 -39.58 0.52 -14.40
C ILE A 441 -38.92 0.87 -15.75
N GLY A 442 -39.57 0.54 -16.86
CA GLY A 442 -39.15 0.92 -18.21
C GLY A 442 -38.25 -0.09 -18.93
N GLY A 443 -38.07 -1.29 -18.39
CA GLY A 443 -37.29 -2.37 -18.97
C GLY A 443 -38.10 -3.39 -19.79
N PRO A 444 -37.49 -4.53 -20.13
CA PRO A 444 -38.16 -5.61 -20.86
C PRO A 444 -39.21 -6.30 -19.98
N ASP A 445 -40.10 -7.09 -20.58
CA ASP A 445 -40.97 -8.00 -19.85
C ASP A 445 -40.15 -9.19 -19.34
N ALA A 446 -39.50 -8.98 -18.19
CA ALA A 446 -38.60 -9.92 -17.54
C ALA A 446 -38.76 -9.80 -16.02
N GLU A 447 -38.70 -10.92 -15.32
CA GLU A 447 -38.71 -10.92 -13.86
C GLU A 447 -37.50 -10.14 -13.30
N LEU A 448 -37.76 -9.35 -12.25
CA LEU A 448 -36.75 -8.54 -11.56
C LEU A 448 -36.26 -9.30 -10.33
N LEU A 449 -34.97 -9.67 -10.32
CA LEU A 449 -34.33 -10.41 -9.23
C LEU A 449 -33.30 -9.53 -8.46
N PRO A 450 -33.74 -8.75 -7.46
CA PRO A 450 -32.85 -7.86 -6.70
C PRO A 450 -32.03 -8.60 -5.62
N TYR A 451 -30.73 -8.74 -5.86
CA TYR A 451 -29.76 -9.30 -4.91
C TYR A 451 -29.39 -8.30 -3.82
N ARG A 452 -29.26 -8.80 -2.60
CA ARG A 452 -28.83 -8.03 -1.42
C ARG A 452 -27.44 -8.46 -0.95
N ARG A 453 -26.84 -7.64 -0.10
CA ARG A 453 -25.61 -7.94 0.63
C ARG A 453 -25.94 -8.20 2.10
N ASN A 454 -25.12 -9.03 2.74
CA ASN A 454 -25.19 -9.24 4.20
C ASN A 454 -24.93 -7.92 4.96
N THR A 455 -25.51 -7.80 6.16
CA THR A 455 -25.45 -6.60 7.02
C THR A 455 -24.03 -6.16 7.35
N ASP A 456 -23.10 -7.10 7.41
CA ASP A 456 -21.71 -6.85 7.81
C ASP A 456 -20.84 -6.34 6.65
N SER A 457 -21.43 -6.07 5.49
CA SER A 457 -20.71 -5.60 4.29
C SER A 457 -20.72 -4.08 4.15
N GLY A 458 -19.62 -3.49 3.66
CA GLY A 458 -19.53 -2.05 3.42
C GLY A 458 -20.55 -1.54 2.39
N SER A 459 -20.90 -2.33 1.38
CA SER A 459 -21.94 -1.96 0.42
C SER A 459 -23.35 -1.98 1.01
N HIS A 460 -23.61 -2.79 2.06
CA HIS A 460 -24.84 -2.69 2.85
C HIS A 460 -24.86 -1.41 3.69
N ALA A 461 -23.75 -1.04 4.33
CA ALA A 461 -23.65 0.23 5.04
C ALA A 461 -23.88 1.45 4.12
N LEU A 462 -23.43 1.39 2.86
CA LEU A 462 -23.78 2.43 1.87
C LEU A 462 -25.26 2.43 1.50
N MET A 463 -25.92 1.26 1.39
CA MET A 463 -27.37 1.18 1.25
C MET A 463 -28.07 1.86 2.44
N GLU A 464 -27.58 1.62 3.66
CA GLU A 464 -28.12 2.26 4.87
C GLU A 464 -28.00 3.77 4.82
N GLN A 465 -26.81 4.25 4.45
CA GLN A 465 -26.49 5.67 4.35
C GLN A 465 -27.38 6.40 3.33
N TYR A 466 -27.58 5.84 2.13
CA TYR A 466 -28.28 6.53 1.06
C TYR A 466 -29.79 6.29 1.02
N PHE A 467 -30.26 5.11 1.41
CA PHE A 467 -31.64 4.69 1.16
C PHE A 467 -32.44 4.31 2.40
N LEU A 468 -31.78 4.04 3.54
CA LEU A 468 -32.46 3.52 4.73
C LEU A 468 -32.69 4.55 5.85
N GLU A 469 -32.51 5.84 5.55
CA GLU A 469 -32.80 6.97 6.45
C GLU A 469 -32.22 6.81 7.86
N GLY A 470 -30.97 6.34 7.96
CA GLY A 470 -30.28 6.15 9.25
C GLY A 470 -30.91 5.05 10.11
N GLY A 471 -31.36 3.95 9.49
CA GLY A 471 -31.95 2.80 10.17
C GLY A 471 -33.46 2.92 10.44
N LYS A 472 -34.13 3.99 9.98
CA LYS A 472 -35.59 4.13 10.07
C LYS A 472 -36.34 3.29 9.05
N LEU A 473 -35.69 2.99 7.95
CA LEU A 473 -36.15 2.06 6.93
C LEU A 473 -35.27 0.82 6.95
N SER A 474 -35.79 -0.29 6.47
CA SER A 474 -35.04 -1.53 6.30
C SER A 474 -35.26 -2.06 4.89
N LEU A 475 -34.33 -2.87 4.38
CA LEU A 475 -34.58 -3.62 3.16
C LEU A 475 -35.87 -4.45 3.33
N SER A 476 -36.75 -4.43 2.34
CA SER A 476 -38.05 -5.10 2.46
C SER A 476 -37.85 -6.60 2.65
N PRO A 477 -38.52 -7.25 3.63
CA PRO A 477 -38.49 -8.70 3.76
C PRO A 477 -39.08 -9.39 2.52
N ASP A 478 -40.01 -8.71 1.82
CA ASP A 478 -40.79 -9.21 0.69
C ASP A 478 -40.09 -9.04 -0.68
N VAL A 479 -38.87 -8.52 -0.71
CA VAL A 479 -38.05 -8.58 -1.93
C VAL A 479 -37.84 -10.08 -2.27
N HIS A 480 -38.48 -10.51 -3.36
CA HIS A 480 -39.40 -11.66 -3.47
C HIS A 480 -38.92 -13.10 -3.16
N ASN A 481 -37.63 -13.36 -2.98
CA ASN A 481 -37.05 -14.65 -2.57
C ASN A 481 -35.62 -14.34 -2.08
N VAL A 482 -35.15 -14.88 -0.96
CA VAL A 482 -33.90 -14.43 -0.31
C VAL A 482 -32.66 -14.72 -1.17
N LEU A 483 -32.27 -13.74 -1.99
CA LEU A 483 -31.05 -13.71 -2.80
C LEU A 483 -30.04 -12.80 -2.09
N THR A 484 -29.21 -13.39 -1.23
CA THR A 484 -28.17 -12.67 -0.47
C THR A 484 -26.81 -13.16 -0.90
N SER A 485 -26.01 -12.27 -1.46
CA SER A 485 -24.60 -12.49 -1.68
C SER A 485 -23.85 -12.20 -0.38
N TYR A 486 -23.15 -13.20 0.15
CA TYR A 486 -22.44 -13.10 1.43
C TYR A 486 -20.98 -12.64 1.25
N ALA A 487 -20.32 -13.06 0.17
CA ALA A 487 -18.94 -12.67 -0.12
C ALA A 487 -18.91 -11.55 -1.17
N MET A 488 -17.91 -10.67 -1.12
CA MET A 488 -17.75 -9.64 -2.16
C MET A 488 -17.61 -10.26 -3.55
N SER A 489 -16.90 -11.38 -3.65
CA SER A 489 -16.75 -12.13 -4.91
C SER A 489 -18.08 -12.63 -5.45
N SER A 490 -18.99 -13.07 -4.58
CA SER A 490 -20.29 -13.58 -5.00
C SER A 490 -21.25 -12.49 -5.45
N ALA A 491 -21.05 -11.23 -5.03
CA ALA A 491 -21.93 -10.12 -5.39
C ALA A 491 -22.06 -9.90 -6.91
N LEU A 492 -20.99 -10.19 -7.66
CA LEU A 492 -21.00 -10.12 -9.12
C LEU A 492 -21.49 -11.43 -9.73
N THR A 493 -20.92 -12.56 -9.31
CA THR A 493 -21.20 -13.87 -9.92
C THR A 493 -22.65 -14.31 -9.72
N ASP A 494 -23.24 -14.03 -8.55
CA ASP A 494 -24.62 -14.41 -8.25
C ASP A 494 -25.62 -13.64 -9.14
N VAL A 495 -25.38 -12.35 -9.37
CA VAL A 495 -26.21 -11.50 -10.24
C VAL A 495 -26.07 -11.91 -11.69
N ALA A 496 -24.83 -12.19 -12.10
CA ALA A 496 -24.55 -12.63 -13.46
C ALA A 496 -25.27 -13.97 -13.73
N GLY A 497 -25.05 -14.98 -12.89
CA GLY A 497 -25.59 -16.33 -13.07
C GLY A 497 -27.10 -16.48 -12.84
N ALA A 498 -27.77 -15.45 -12.30
CA ALA A 498 -29.21 -15.47 -12.05
C ALA A 498 -30.08 -15.25 -13.30
N MET A 499 -29.47 -14.94 -14.45
CA MET A 499 -30.21 -14.74 -15.70
C MET A 499 -30.87 -16.04 -16.18
N THR A 500 -32.16 -15.98 -16.50
CA THR A 500 -32.91 -17.08 -17.12
C THR A 500 -33.54 -16.63 -18.43
N THR A 501 -33.70 -17.55 -19.39
CA THR A 501 -34.26 -17.24 -20.72
C THR A 501 -35.73 -17.67 -20.90
N ASP A 502 -36.22 -18.61 -20.07
CA ASP A 502 -37.63 -19.04 -20.06
C ASP A 502 -38.04 -19.57 -18.66
N PRO A 503 -38.79 -18.81 -17.84
CA PRO A 503 -39.19 -17.42 -18.09
C PRO A 503 -37.96 -16.49 -18.11
N LEU A 504 -38.07 -15.37 -18.84
CA LEU A 504 -37.00 -14.37 -18.90
C LEU A 504 -36.86 -13.66 -17.55
N ALA A 505 -35.68 -13.68 -16.95
CA ALA A 505 -35.38 -12.97 -15.72
C ALA A 505 -34.00 -12.31 -15.79
N TYR A 506 -33.90 -11.12 -15.21
CA TYR A 506 -32.63 -10.41 -15.01
C TYR A 506 -32.49 -10.00 -13.56
N ALA A 507 -31.28 -10.16 -13.05
CA ALA A 507 -30.95 -9.76 -11.69
C ALA A 507 -30.41 -8.32 -11.62
N MET A 508 -30.57 -7.73 -10.45
CA MET A 508 -30.01 -6.44 -10.10
C MET A 508 -29.18 -6.58 -8.83
N GLY A 509 -27.93 -6.12 -8.87
CA GLY A 509 -27.03 -6.09 -7.72
C GLY A 509 -26.47 -4.71 -7.45
N TYR A 510 -25.74 -4.60 -6.34
CA TYR A 510 -24.99 -3.42 -5.98
C TYR A 510 -23.65 -3.76 -5.34
N SER A 511 -22.68 -2.87 -5.53
CA SER A 511 -21.34 -2.95 -4.95
C SER A 511 -20.72 -1.54 -4.91
N VAL A 512 -19.43 -1.47 -4.61
CA VAL A 512 -18.62 -0.26 -4.79
C VAL A 512 -17.96 -0.28 -6.19
N TYR A 513 -17.78 0.89 -6.79
CA TYR A 513 -17.37 1.06 -8.19
C TYR A 513 -16.04 0.38 -8.48
N TYR A 514 -15.02 0.70 -7.67
CA TYR A 514 -13.67 0.19 -7.89
C TYR A 514 -13.57 -1.33 -7.73
N TYR A 515 -14.36 -1.90 -6.81
CA TYR A 515 -14.46 -3.35 -6.70
C TYR A 515 -15.09 -3.97 -7.96
N TYR A 516 -16.18 -3.38 -8.47
CA TYR A 516 -16.86 -3.87 -9.68
C TYR A 516 -15.91 -3.90 -10.88
N VAL A 517 -15.18 -2.81 -11.12
CA VAL A 517 -14.29 -2.71 -12.30
C VAL A 517 -13.06 -3.62 -12.16
N ASN A 518 -12.47 -3.73 -10.96
CA ASN A 518 -11.26 -4.53 -10.75
C ASN A 518 -11.51 -6.02 -10.55
N SER A 519 -12.73 -6.41 -10.19
CA SER A 519 -13.09 -7.81 -9.95
C SER A 519 -13.92 -8.41 -11.09
N TYR A 520 -14.05 -7.71 -12.22
CA TYR A 520 -14.83 -8.17 -13.37
C TYR A 520 -14.29 -9.49 -13.96
N TRP A 521 -13.00 -9.77 -13.77
CA TRP A 521 -12.37 -11.04 -14.17
C TRP A 521 -13.06 -12.27 -13.54
N LEU A 522 -13.65 -12.15 -12.34
CA LEU A 522 -14.38 -13.24 -11.67
C LEU A 522 -15.54 -13.79 -12.51
N LEU A 523 -16.12 -12.98 -13.40
CA LEU A 523 -17.22 -13.42 -14.26
C LEU A 523 -16.76 -14.42 -15.34
N GLY A 524 -15.51 -14.29 -15.79
CA GLY A 524 -14.90 -15.21 -16.76
C GLY A 524 -14.71 -16.60 -16.14
N ASP A 525 -14.20 -16.65 -14.92
CA ASP A 525 -13.92 -17.89 -14.20
C ASP A 525 -15.20 -18.58 -13.71
N ALA A 526 -16.23 -17.80 -13.35
CA ALA A 526 -17.51 -18.32 -12.87
C ALA A 526 -18.52 -18.65 -13.97
N GLY A 527 -18.24 -18.32 -15.24
CA GLY A 527 -19.19 -18.49 -16.35
C GLY A 527 -20.49 -17.71 -16.20
N GLY A 528 -20.47 -16.61 -15.44
CA GLY A 528 -21.66 -15.89 -14.96
C GLY A 528 -22.42 -15.08 -16.02
N GLY A 529 -21.91 -14.91 -17.24
CA GLY A 529 -22.48 -13.97 -18.20
C GLY A 529 -22.06 -12.52 -17.91
N GLU A 530 -22.27 -11.63 -18.88
CA GLU A 530 -21.80 -10.24 -18.80
C GLU A 530 -22.71 -9.35 -17.96
N LEU A 531 -22.11 -8.41 -17.22
CA LEU A 531 -22.80 -7.40 -16.43
C LEU A 531 -22.57 -6.01 -17.02
N LYS A 532 -23.50 -5.09 -16.74
CA LYS A 532 -23.32 -3.66 -17.02
C LYS A 532 -23.74 -2.80 -15.85
N LEU A 533 -23.08 -1.66 -15.70
CA LEU A 533 -23.43 -0.61 -14.76
C LEU A 533 -24.68 0.15 -15.21
N LEU A 534 -25.50 0.56 -14.25
CA LEU A 534 -26.68 1.39 -14.44
C LEU A 534 -26.35 2.85 -14.08
N ALA A 535 -26.79 3.79 -14.91
CA ALA A 535 -26.78 5.20 -14.55
C ALA A 535 -27.73 5.44 -13.36
N VAL A 536 -27.36 6.35 -12.45
CA VAL A 536 -28.21 6.78 -11.35
C VAL A 536 -28.56 8.24 -11.56
N ASP A 537 -29.86 8.55 -11.57
CA ASP A 537 -30.40 9.87 -11.90
C ASP A 537 -29.83 10.45 -13.21
N GLY A 538 -29.59 9.58 -14.20
CA GLY A 538 -29.10 9.94 -15.53
C GLY A 538 -27.58 10.02 -15.67
N VAL A 539 -26.81 9.84 -14.60
CA VAL A 539 -25.33 9.89 -14.63
C VAL A 539 -24.77 8.48 -14.53
N LEU A 540 -23.96 8.07 -15.52
CA LEU A 540 -23.24 6.79 -15.49
C LEU A 540 -22.01 6.90 -14.58
N PRO A 541 -21.72 5.92 -13.72
CA PRO A 541 -20.50 5.94 -12.92
C PRO A 541 -19.26 5.71 -13.80
N SER A 542 -18.28 6.59 -13.65
CA SER A 542 -16.93 6.49 -14.21
C SER A 542 -15.93 7.19 -13.27
N ASP A 543 -14.64 6.98 -13.45
CA ASP A 543 -13.60 7.74 -12.74
C ASP A 543 -13.87 9.25 -12.82
N GLU A 544 -14.23 9.75 -14.02
CA GLU A 544 -14.51 11.16 -14.28
C GLU A 544 -15.76 11.66 -13.53
N THR A 545 -16.87 10.92 -13.55
CA THR A 545 -18.11 11.36 -12.90
C THR A 545 -18.06 11.23 -11.38
N ILE A 546 -17.28 10.28 -10.88
CA ILE A 546 -17.04 10.07 -9.44
C ILE A 546 -16.09 11.15 -8.90
N ALA A 547 -14.90 11.29 -9.50
CA ALA A 547 -13.92 12.29 -9.08
C ALA A 547 -14.37 13.72 -9.36
N GLY A 548 -15.25 13.93 -10.34
CA GLY A 548 -15.88 15.23 -10.62
C GLY A 548 -17.08 15.57 -9.74
N GLY A 549 -17.56 14.61 -8.92
CA GLY A 549 -18.71 14.80 -8.02
C GLY A 549 -20.08 14.82 -8.71
N SER A 550 -20.17 14.56 -10.01
CA SER A 550 -21.42 14.56 -10.76
C SER A 550 -22.23 13.27 -10.59
N TYR A 551 -21.59 12.14 -10.23
CA TYR A 551 -22.29 10.91 -9.91
C TYR A 551 -22.92 10.99 -8.50
N PRO A 552 -24.25 10.78 -8.35
CA PRO A 552 -24.99 11.14 -7.13
C PRO A 552 -24.65 10.27 -5.92
N LEU A 553 -24.10 9.07 -6.13
CA LEU A 553 -23.76 8.13 -5.07
C LEU A 553 -22.24 7.97 -4.87
N ALA A 554 -21.47 8.93 -5.40
CA ALA A 554 -20.03 9.02 -5.14
C ALA A 554 -19.78 9.45 -3.69
N GLY A 555 -18.71 8.91 -3.10
CA GLY A 555 -18.26 9.20 -1.75
C GLY A 555 -16.77 8.98 -1.63
N TYR A 556 -16.34 8.62 -0.43
CA TYR A 556 -14.94 8.41 -0.11
C TYR A 556 -14.71 7.14 0.68
N ASN A 557 -13.49 6.63 0.55
CA ASN A 557 -12.88 5.82 1.61
C ASN A 557 -12.04 6.74 2.48
N TYR A 558 -11.93 6.40 3.76
CA TYR A 558 -11.31 7.20 4.80
C TYR A 558 -10.17 6.44 5.47
N LEU A 559 -9.14 7.18 5.89
CA LEU A 559 -8.36 6.79 7.05
C LEU A 559 -9.05 7.41 8.27
N VAL A 560 -9.32 6.60 9.30
CA VAL A 560 -9.99 7.04 10.53
C VAL A 560 -9.04 6.89 11.70
N LEU A 561 -8.99 7.90 12.55
CA LEU A 561 -8.13 7.95 13.74
C LEU A 561 -8.86 8.65 14.89
N ARG A 562 -8.33 8.53 16.10
CA ARG A 562 -8.84 9.30 17.25
C ARG A 562 -8.35 10.74 17.15
N ALA A 563 -9.23 11.72 17.27
CA ALA A 563 -8.88 13.14 17.10
C ALA A 563 -7.79 13.60 18.10
N GLY A 564 -7.72 12.97 19.28
CA GLY A 564 -6.72 13.26 20.31
C GLY A 564 -5.33 12.65 20.07
N GLU A 565 -5.09 11.94 18.97
CA GLU A 565 -3.76 11.38 18.65
C GLU A 565 -2.68 12.47 18.56
N PRO A 566 -1.52 12.31 19.20
CA PRO A 566 -0.40 13.25 19.09
C PRO A 566 0.02 13.49 17.64
N GLU A 567 0.38 14.73 17.30
CA GLU A 567 0.82 15.10 15.95
C GLU A 567 2.02 14.29 15.44
N ASP A 568 2.90 13.83 16.32
CA ASP A 568 4.07 13.01 15.98
C ASP A 568 3.80 11.49 15.99
N ALA A 569 2.55 11.07 16.25
CA ALA A 569 2.19 9.66 16.28
C ALA A 569 2.28 9.00 14.89
N PRO A 570 2.64 7.71 14.79
CA PRO A 570 2.69 6.97 13.53
C PRO A 570 1.37 7.02 12.72
N ALA A 571 0.22 7.05 13.39
CA ALA A 571 -1.09 7.17 12.74
C ALA A 571 -1.29 8.53 12.04
N ARG A 572 -0.81 9.63 12.63
CA ARG A 572 -0.83 10.96 12.01
C ARG A 572 0.10 11.02 10.80
N ARG A 573 1.30 10.43 10.91
CA ARG A 573 2.20 10.27 9.75
C ARG A 573 1.57 9.45 8.63
N LEU A 574 0.85 8.37 8.95
CA LEU A 574 0.11 7.59 7.95
C LEU A 574 -1.00 8.41 7.29
N ALA A 575 -1.74 9.22 8.04
CA ALA A 575 -2.75 10.12 7.48
C ALA A 575 -2.16 11.11 6.47
N GLU A 576 -1.04 11.76 6.83
CA GLU A 576 -0.30 12.66 5.95
C GLU A 576 0.28 11.93 4.73
N PHE A 577 0.83 10.73 4.93
CA PHE A 577 1.34 9.89 3.85
C PHE A 577 0.24 9.57 2.84
N MET A 578 -0.94 9.13 3.30
CA MET A 578 -2.04 8.71 2.43
C MET A 578 -2.57 9.82 1.52
N VAL A 579 -2.47 11.09 1.91
CA VAL A 579 -2.87 12.24 1.08
C VAL A 579 -1.72 12.84 0.27
N SER A 580 -0.49 12.37 0.47
CA SER A 580 0.67 12.74 -0.34
C SER A 580 0.64 12.09 -1.73
N GLU A 581 1.50 12.53 -2.65
CA GLU A 581 1.65 11.91 -3.98
C GLU A 581 2.01 10.41 -3.90
N ALA A 582 2.88 10.02 -2.96
CA ALA A 582 3.26 8.62 -2.74
C ALA A 582 2.07 7.79 -2.22
N GLY A 583 1.32 8.31 -1.26
CA GLY A 583 0.11 7.65 -0.77
C GLY A 583 -0.98 7.54 -1.82
N GLN A 584 -1.17 8.56 -2.65
CA GLN A 584 -2.13 8.54 -3.75
C GLN A 584 -1.73 7.57 -4.87
N THR A 585 -0.43 7.35 -5.07
CA THR A 585 0.05 6.24 -5.91
C THR A 585 -0.33 4.89 -5.31
N CYS A 586 -0.17 4.72 -3.99
CA CYS A 586 -0.60 3.50 -3.30
C CYS A 586 -2.12 3.29 -3.40
N VAL A 587 -2.93 4.34 -3.31
CA VAL A 587 -4.40 4.29 -3.49
C VAL A 587 -4.75 3.73 -4.87
N GLY A 588 -4.11 4.24 -5.93
CA GLY A 588 -4.28 3.74 -7.29
C GLY A 588 -3.83 2.29 -7.45
N SER A 589 -2.66 1.93 -6.90
CA SER A 589 -2.15 0.54 -6.92
C SER A 589 -3.02 -0.44 -6.13
N ALA A 590 -3.69 0.04 -5.07
CA ALA A 590 -4.69 -0.72 -4.31
C ALA A 590 -6.00 -0.90 -5.08
N GLY A 591 -6.14 -0.25 -6.25
CA GLY A 591 -7.29 -0.35 -7.14
C GLY A 591 -8.40 0.66 -6.84
N PHE A 592 -8.16 1.71 -6.08
CA PHE A 592 -9.17 2.73 -5.74
C PHE A 592 -8.93 4.05 -6.46
N GLY A 593 -9.91 4.94 -6.43
CA GLY A 593 -9.86 6.24 -7.09
C GLY A 593 -8.98 7.24 -6.33
N PRO A 594 -7.84 7.68 -6.87
CA PRO A 594 -7.01 8.67 -6.21
C PRO A 594 -7.71 10.04 -6.13
N LEU A 595 -7.47 10.78 -5.05
CA LEU A 595 -7.91 12.15 -4.82
C LEU A 595 -7.17 13.12 -5.77
N SER A 596 -7.72 13.28 -6.97
CA SER A 596 -7.12 14.07 -8.05
C SER A 596 -7.71 15.47 -8.24
N SER A 597 -8.82 15.81 -7.58
CA SER A 597 -9.60 17.04 -7.86
C SER A 597 -9.78 18.01 -6.67
N GLY A 598 -9.05 17.83 -5.56
CA GLY A 598 -9.19 18.70 -4.39
C GLY A 598 -10.64 18.74 -3.87
N PRO A 599 -11.15 19.87 -3.34
CA PRO A 599 -12.54 19.97 -2.90
C PRO A 599 -13.59 20.04 -4.02
N GLN A 600 -13.19 19.99 -5.31
CA GLN A 600 -14.09 20.20 -6.43
C GLN A 600 -15.29 19.23 -6.40
N ALA A 601 -15.03 17.94 -6.17
CA ALA A 601 -16.06 16.91 -6.15
C ALA A 601 -17.11 17.17 -5.06
N ASP A 602 -16.65 17.54 -3.86
CA ASP A 602 -17.53 17.86 -2.73
C ASP A 602 -18.36 19.11 -3.02
N PHE A 603 -17.71 20.16 -3.49
CA PHE A 603 -18.39 21.40 -3.82
C PHE A 603 -19.46 21.19 -4.91
N GLN A 604 -19.12 20.49 -5.99
CA GLN A 604 -20.03 20.24 -7.11
C GLN A 604 -21.26 19.42 -6.68
N ARG A 605 -21.07 18.46 -5.77
CA ARG A 605 -22.14 17.62 -5.22
C ARG A 605 -23.07 18.39 -4.28
N GLU A 606 -22.52 19.30 -3.48
CA GLU A 606 -23.31 20.14 -2.55
C GLU A 606 -23.99 21.31 -3.27
N GLN A 607 -23.41 21.78 -4.37
CA GLN A 607 -23.88 22.92 -5.17
C GLN A 607 -24.09 22.50 -6.64
N PRO A 608 -25.04 21.58 -6.94
CA PRO A 608 -25.21 21.03 -8.29
C PRO A 608 -25.62 22.06 -9.36
N ASN A 609 -26.15 23.22 -8.93
CA ASN A 609 -26.55 24.32 -9.82
C ASN A 609 -25.44 25.36 -10.05
N GLN A 610 -24.22 25.08 -9.56
CA GLN A 610 -23.05 25.90 -9.81
C GLN A 610 -22.03 25.11 -10.62
N SER A 611 -21.40 25.74 -11.62
CA SER A 611 -20.30 25.15 -12.38
C SER A 611 -18.97 25.60 -11.80
N VAL A 612 -18.13 24.66 -11.40
CA VAL A 612 -16.77 24.97 -10.91
C VAL A 612 -15.89 25.44 -12.06
N ASP A 613 -15.26 26.60 -11.89
CA ASP A 613 -14.33 27.21 -12.83
C ASP A 613 -12.87 26.96 -12.44
N ALA A 614 -12.53 27.14 -11.16
CA ALA A 614 -11.18 26.90 -10.65
C ALA A 614 -11.19 26.49 -9.18
N VAL A 615 -10.21 25.68 -8.78
CA VAL A 615 -9.98 25.28 -7.38
C VAL A 615 -8.50 25.44 -7.07
N PHE A 616 -8.17 26.11 -5.97
CA PHE A 616 -6.77 26.35 -5.58
C PHE A 616 -6.59 26.46 -4.07
N PRO A 617 -5.42 26.07 -3.54
CA PRO A 617 -5.13 26.21 -2.11
C PRO A 617 -5.03 27.70 -1.71
N ALA A 618 -5.57 28.04 -0.54
CA ALA A 618 -5.53 29.39 0.02
C ALA A 618 -5.51 29.34 1.56
N GLY A 619 -4.35 29.61 2.16
CA GLY A 619 -4.15 29.43 3.61
C GLY A 619 -4.18 27.94 3.99
N PRO A 620 -4.85 27.55 5.11
CA PRO A 620 -4.99 26.15 5.50
C PRO A 620 -6.07 25.39 4.73
N GLY A 621 -6.85 26.07 3.88
CA GLY A 621 -7.96 25.49 3.12
C GLY A 621 -7.83 25.72 1.61
N TYR A 622 -8.97 25.68 0.93
CA TYR A 622 -9.07 25.89 -0.51
C TYR A 622 -10.04 27.02 -0.83
N VAL A 623 -9.90 27.60 -2.02
CA VAL A 623 -10.93 28.45 -2.62
C VAL A 623 -11.42 27.80 -3.90
N VAL A 624 -12.73 27.71 -4.04
CA VAL A 624 -13.42 27.30 -5.27
C VAL A 624 -14.02 28.56 -5.91
N LEU A 625 -13.70 28.78 -7.17
CA LEU A 625 -14.40 29.72 -8.04
C LEU A 625 -15.49 28.98 -8.80
N SER A 626 -16.72 29.47 -8.75
CA SER A 626 -17.86 28.87 -9.42
C SER A 626 -18.79 29.89 -10.04
N TRP A 627 -19.39 29.54 -11.17
CA TRP A 627 -20.45 30.30 -11.81
C TRP A 627 -21.82 29.76 -11.41
N ASP A 628 -22.81 30.64 -11.32
CA ASP A 628 -24.21 30.21 -11.32
C ASP A 628 -24.60 29.62 -12.68
N GLU A 629 -25.71 28.88 -12.73
CA GLU A 629 -26.19 28.21 -13.96
C GLU A 629 -26.31 29.17 -15.16
N ALA A 630 -26.74 30.41 -14.90
CA ALA A 630 -26.90 31.45 -15.92
C ALA A 630 -25.59 32.15 -16.33
N HIS A 631 -24.45 31.83 -15.70
CA HIS A 631 -23.14 32.46 -15.90
C HIS A 631 -23.20 34.00 -15.75
N THR A 632 -23.97 34.47 -14.77
CA THR A 632 -24.15 35.90 -14.45
C THR A 632 -23.38 36.34 -13.22
N THR A 633 -22.99 35.42 -12.35
CA THR A 633 -22.31 35.73 -11.09
C THR A 633 -21.18 34.72 -10.85
N LEU A 634 -19.98 35.24 -10.62
CA LEU A 634 -18.81 34.47 -10.19
C LEU A 634 -18.73 34.53 -8.67
N ARG A 635 -18.74 33.38 -8.01
CA ARG A 635 -18.58 33.21 -6.57
C ARG A 635 -17.20 32.66 -6.25
N ALA A 636 -16.60 33.13 -5.17
CA ALA A 636 -15.46 32.48 -4.52
C ALA A 636 -15.89 31.95 -3.16
N SER A 637 -15.69 30.66 -2.94
CA SER A 637 -16.04 29.93 -1.72
C SER A 637 -14.79 29.42 -1.04
N GLY A 638 -14.49 29.92 0.15
CA GLY A 638 -13.41 29.45 1.01
C GLY A 638 -13.86 28.22 1.79
N LEU A 639 -13.18 27.11 1.54
CA LEU A 639 -13.50 25.79 2.05
C LEU A 639 -12.46 25.32 3.06
N GLU A 640 -12.94 24.75 4.16
CA GLU A 640 -12.11 24.00 5.12
C GLU A 640 -12.67 22.59 5.27
N ARG A 641 -11.77 21.63 5.54
CA ARG A 641 -12.16 20.25 5.73
C ARG A 641 -12.62 20.06 7.16
N SER A 642 -13.83 19.53 7.35
CA SER A 642 -14.30 19.18 8.68
C SER A 642 -13.70 17.85 9.13
N GLY A 643 -13.17 17.80 10.35
CA GLY A 643 -12.73 16.55 10.97
C GLY A 643 -13.90 15.60 11.30
N THR A 644 -15.14 16.10 11.39
CA THR A 644 -16.30 15.30 11.84
C THR A 644 -16.91 14.43 10.74
N ASP A 645 -16.79 14.83 9.48
CA ASP A 645 -17.34 14.08 8.33
C ASP A 645 -16.35 13.97 7.16
N GLY A 646 -15.16 14.55 7.28
CA GLY A 646 -14.12 14.55 6.27
C GLY A 646 -14.41 15.41 5.04
N ARG A 647 -15.55 16.11 5.00
CA ARG A 647 -16.00 16.88 3.83
C ARG A 647 -15.52 18.32 3.89
N TRP A 648 -15.49 18.95 2.73
CA TRP A 648 -15.22 20.37 2.60
C TRP A 648 -16.47 21.20 2.88
N HIS A 649 -16.38 22.13 3.83
CA HIS A 649 -17.49 23.03 4.18
C HIS A 649 -17.16 24.47 3.81
N GLU A 650 -18.14 25.20 3.25
CA GLU A 650 -18.00 26.63 2.98
C GLU A 650 -18.05 27.43 4.29
N LEU A 651 -16.94 28.09 4.63
CA LEU A 651 -16.85 28.97 5.79
C LEU A 651 -16.96 30.44 5.43
N THR A 652 -16.46 30.80 4.25
CA THR A 652 -16.48 32.18 3.76
C THR A 652 -16.85 32.18 2.29
N ALA A 653 -17.56 33.22 1.85
CA ALA A 653 -17.84 33.41 0.44
C ALA A 653 -17.91 34.89 0.09
N ASN A 654 -17.61 35.20 -1.16
CA ASN A 654 -17.92 36.49 -1.77
C ASN A 654 -18.20 36.30 -3.26
N GLU A 655 -18.77 37.30 -3.91
CA GLU A 655 -19.20 37.22 -5.31
C GLU A 655 -18.94 38.52 -6.07
N CYS A 656 -18.82 38.39 -7.40
CA CYS A 656 -18.80 39.52 -8.32
C CYS A 656 -19.62 39.19 -9.57
N PRO A 657 -20.30 40.18 -10.18
CA PRO A 657 -21.10 39.95 -11.38
C PRO A 657 -20.21 39.64 -12.58
N ALA A 658 -20.76 38.95 -13.58
CA ALA A 658 -20.13 38.76 -14.87
C ALA A 658 -19.81 40.13 -15.52
N PRO A 659 -18.56 40.36 -15.97
CA PRO A 659 -18.18 41.61 -16.62
C PRO A 659 -18.75 41.75 -18.04
N GLU A 660 -19.03 42.99 -18.45
CA GLU A 660 -19.30 43.30 -19.87
C GLU A 660 -18.08 43.02 -20.76
N PRO A 661 -18.26 42.76 -22.07
CA PRO A 661 -17.15 42.55 -22.99
C PRO A 661 -16.08 43.66 -22.93
N GLY A 662 -14.82 43.28 -22.71
CA GLY A 662 -13.69 44.21 -22.57
C GLY A 662 -13.57 44.90 -21.20
N LYS A 663 -14.41 44.53 -20.23
CA LYS A 663 -14.36 44.98 -18.83
C LYS A 663 -13.85 43.88 -17.91
N LEU A 664 -13.42 44.30 -16.71
CA LEU A 664 -13.10 43.38 -15.60
C LEU A 664 -14.11 43.55 -14.46
N SER A 665 -14.42 42.46 -13.78
CA SER A 665 -15.21 42.44 -12.55
C SER A 665 -14.46 41.60 -11.53
N ALA A 666 -14.41 42.05 -10.27
CA ALA A 666 -13.63 41.39 -9.24
C ALA A 666 -14.18 41.67 -7.84
N ALA A 667 -13.91 40.74 -6.94
CA ALA A 667 -14.16 40.85 -5.51
C ALA A 667 -12.97 40.31 -4.71
N ARG A 668 -13.05 40.49 -3.38
CA ARG A 668 -12.05 39.96 -2.43
C ARG A 668 -12.67 38.92 -1.52
N LEU A 669 -11.93 37.89 -1.19
CA LEU A 669 -12.27 36.92 -0.15
C LEU A 669 -11.16 36.94 0.91
N GLY A 670 -11.55 37.07 2.19
CA GLY A 670 -10.61 36.89 3.30
C GLY A 670 -10.53 35.42 3.67
N SER A 671 -9.34 34.82 3.58
CA SER A 671 -9.14 33.38 3.81
C SER A 671 -8.17 33.19 4.99
N GLY A 672 -8.68 33.11 6.23
CA GLY A 672 -7.98 32.54 7.40
C GLY A 672 -6.47 32.84 7.59
N GLY A 673 -5.98 34.02 7.20
CA GLY A 673 -4.53 34.35 7.19
C GLY A 673 -4.00 35.00 5.90
N GLY A 674 -4.78 34.97 4.82
CA GLY A 674 -4.49 35.62 3.54
C GLY A 674 -5.70 36.31 2.92
N THR A 675 -5.50 36.96 1.76
CA THR A 675 -6.54 37.61 0.96
C THR A 675 -6.48 37.10 -0.46
N VAL A 676 -7.62 36.63 -0.97
CA VAL A 676 -7.79 36.24 -2.37
C VAL A 676 -8.50 37.35 -3.12
N ILE A 677 -7.88 37.85 -4.19
CA ILE A 677 -8.56 38.72 -5.16
C ILE A 677 -8.94 37.85 -6.34
N PHE A 678 -10.21 37.80 -6.70
CA PHE A 678 -10.70 36.97 -7.79
C PHE A 678 -11.62 37.78 -8.69
N GLY A 679 -11.81 37.32 -9.93
CA GLY A 679 -12.66 38.00 -10.88
C GLY A 679 -12.67 37.33 -12.24
N ALA A 680 -13.30 38.00 -13.20
CA ALA A 680 -13.36 37.58 -14.59
C ALA A 680 -13.12 38.73 -15.56
N VAL A 681 -12.83 38.38 -16.82
CA VAL A 681 -12.70 39.31 -17.93
C VAL A 681 -13.78 39.02 -18.97
N GLY A 682 -14.54 40.05 -19.36
CA GLY A 682 -15.68 39.86 -20.25
C GLY A 682 -15.28 39.68 -21.71
N GLY A 683 -15.94 38.74 -22.40
CA GLY A 683 -15.77 38.46 -23.84
C GLY A 683 -15.71 36.95 -24.11
N GLU A 684 -15.67 36.54 -25.38
CA GLU A 684 -15.66 35.11 -25.77
C GLU A 684 -14.38 34.68 -26.49
N GLN A 685 -13.75 35.56 -27.28
CA GLN A 685 -12.50 35.30 -28.00
C GLN A 685 -11.69 36.59 -28.18
N GLY A 686 -10.36 36.51 -28.13
CA GLY A 686 -9.47 37.65 -28.39
C GLY A 686 -8.01 37.37 -28.03
N ASP A 687 -7.16 38.38 -28.24
CA ASP A 687 -5.76 38.34 -27.83
C ASP A 687 -5.64 38.23 -26.31
N SER A 688 -4.54 37.63 -25.84
CA SER A 688 -4.28 37.54 -24.41
C SER A 688 -4.12 38.93 -23.78
N LEU A 689 -4.81 39.14 -22.67
CA LEU A 689 -4.75 40.33 -21.85
C LEU A 689 -3.92 40.05 -20.59
N THR A 690 -3.65 41.09 -19.82
CA THR A 690 -2.95 40.97 -18.52
C THR A 690 -3.74 41.69 -17.46
N VAL A 691 -4.11 40.98 -16.40
CA VAL A 691 -4.64 41.59 -15.18
C VAL A 691 -3.46 41.95 -14.30
N ARG A 692 -3.40 43.19 -13.81
CA ARG A 692 -2.38 43.67 -12.87
C ARG A 692 -3.03 44.15 -11.59
N LEU A 693 -2.62 43.56 -10.47
CA LEU A 693 -2.97 43.99 -9.13
C LEU A 693 -1.81 44.79 -8.52
N THR A 694 -2.09 45.97 -7.98
CA THR A 694 -1.14 46.80 -7.23
C THR A 694 -1.58 46.90 -5.77
N TYR A 695 -0.66 46.63 -4.83
CA TYR A 695 -0.95 46.57 -3.40
C TYR A 695 0.27 46.95 -2.54
N GLY A 696 0.06 47.21 -1.24
CA GLY A 696 1.12 47.20 -0.24
C GLY A 696 2.23 48.24 -0.40
N GLY A 697 1.96 49.41 -0.99
CA GLY A 697 2.97 50.45 -1.24
C GLY A 697 3.60 50.35 -2.63
N GLY A 698 2.82 50.00 -3.64
CA GLY A 698 3.24 49.93 -5.04
C GLY A 698 3.83 48.59 -5.50
N GLN A 699 3.72 47.52 -4.71
CA GLN A 699 4.01 46.16 -5.20
C GLN A 699 2.98 45.75 -6.25
N SER A 700 3.36 44.88 -7.19
CA SER A 700 2.42 44.42 -8.20
C SER A 700 2.54 42.93 -8.54
N LEU A 701 1.40 42.31 -8.80
CA LEU A 701 1.26 40.96 -9.36
C LEU A 701 0.56 41.07 -10.72
N THR A 702 0.87 40.15 -11.62
CA THR A 702 0.25 40.10 -12.94
C THR A 702 -0.14 38.68 -13.33
N GLN A 703 -1.31 38.51 -13.92
CA GLN A 703 -1.77 37.24 -14.48
C GLN A 703 -2.18 37.45 -15.95
N ARG A 704 -1.72 36.55 -16.82
CA ARG A 704 -2.15 36.53 -18.23
C ARG A 704 -3.48 35.80 -18.32
N VAL A 705 -4.43 36.37 -19.06
CA VAL A 705 -5.80 35.84 -19.21
C VAL A 705 -6.32 36.05 -20.62
N TYR A 706 -7.34 35.28 -21.01
CA TYR A 706 -8.10 35.51 -22.24
C TYR A 706 -9.50 36.04 -21.92
N PRO A 707 -10.16 36.76 -22.85
CA PRO A 707 -11.57 37.10 -22.70
C PRO A 707 -12.42 35.85 -22.40
N GLY A 708 -13.30 35.95 -21.41
CA GLY A 708 -14.15 34.85 -20.96
C GLY A 708 -13.55 34.02 -19.82
N GLN A 709 -12.31 34.29 -19.42
CA GLN A 709 -11.64 33.57 -18.33
C GLN A 709 -11.70 34.31 -16.99
N THR A 710 -11.59 33.53 -15.91
CA THR A 710 -11.39 34.02 -14.56
C THR A 710 -9.91 34.30 -14.26
N PHE A 711 -9.66 35.01 -13.17
CA PHE A 711 -8.33 35.26 -12.61
C PHE A 711 -8.38 35.24 -11.09
N HIS A 712 -7.22 35.00 -10.46
CA HIS A 712 -7.08 35.14 -9.02
C HIS A 712 -5.65 35.52 -8.60
N PHE A 713 -5.53 36.22 -7.46
CA PHE A 713 -4.27 36.55 -6.80
C PHE A 713 -4.36 36.17 -5.32
N LEU A 714 -3.32 35.48 -4.83
CA LEU A 714 -3.14 35.14 -3.42
C LEU A 714 -2.19 36.15 -2.78
N LEU A 715 -2.64 36.79 -1.69
CA LEU A 715 -1.85 37.74 -0.90
C LEU A 715 -1.71 37.25 0.54
N GLU A 716 -0.52 37.39 1.11
CA GLU A 716 -0.32 37.17 2.55
C GLU A 716 -0.97 38.29 3.37
N GLY A 717 -1.72 37.92 4.43
CA GLY A 717 -2.44 38.87 5.26
C GLY A 717 -3.53 39.64 4.52
N SER A 718 -3.72 40.91 4.88
CA SER A 718 -4.70 41.81 4.25
C SER A 718 -4.06 43.15 3.89
N PRO A 719 -3.16 43.17 2.88
CA PRO A 719 -2.49 44.39 2.48
C PRO A 719 -3.49 45.39 1.88
N ALA A 720 -3.15 46.68 1.93
CA ALA A 720 -3.94 47.71 1.28
C ALA A 720 -3.91 47.51 -0.24
N LEU A 721 -5.09 47.38 -0.84
CA LEU A 721 -5.27 47.22 -2.29
C LEU A 721 -5.34 48.61 -2.94
N GLU A 722 -4.53 48.85 -3.96
CA GLU A 722 -4.41 50.18 -4.57
C GLU A 722 -5.14 50.26 -5.90
N LYS A 723 -4.82 49.32 -6.83
CA LYS A 723 -5.34 49.30 -8.19
C LYS A 723 -5.48 47.89 -8.73
N LEU A 724 -6.50 47.68 -9.56
CA LEU A 724 -6.67 46.48 -10.38
C LEU A 724 -6.92 46.94 -11.82
N GLU A 725 -6.10 46.48 -12.75
CA GLU A 725 -6.07 46.98 -14.13
C GLU A 725 -6.08 45.81 -15.13
N LEU A 726 -6.85 45.95 -16.20
CA LEU A 726 -6.82 45.08 -17.37
C LEU A 726 -6.00 45.76 -18.48
N LEU A 727 -4.99 45.06 -18.99
CA LEU A 727 -3.99 45.61 -19.89
C LEU A 727 -3.92 44.84 -21.21
N GLN A 728 -3.68 45.56 -22.29
CA GLN A 728 -3.19 45.01 -23.57
C GLN A 728 -1.82 45.65 -23.88
N GLY A 729 -0.75 44.89 -23.66
CA GLY A 729 0.61 45.42 -23.69
C GLY A 729 0.82 46.47 -22.59
N ARG A 730 1.02 47.75 -22.99
CA ARG A 730 1.17 48.88 -22.04
C ARG A 730 -0.10 49.72 -21.87
N GLN A 731 -1.14 49.44 -22.64
CA GLN A 731 -2.39 50.19 -22.60
C GLN A 731 -3.31 49.60 -21.52
N VAL A 732 -3.83 50.46 -20.65
CA VAL A 732 -4.91 50.10 -19.71
C VAL A 732 -6.24 50.16 -20.47
N LEU A 733 -6.95 49.03 -20.52
CA LEU A 733 -8.26 48.90 -21.15
C LEU A 733 -9.40 49.20 -20.15
N ASP A 734 -9.22 48.74 -18.91
CA ASP A 734 -10.18 48.91 -17.83
C ASP A 734 -9.45 48.85 -16.48
N GLY A 735 -10.05 49.37 -15.42
CA GLY A 735 -9.45 49.28 -14.09
C GLY A 735 -10.15 50.09 -13.01
N CYS A 736 -9.89 49.71 -11.77
CA CYS A 736 -10.46 50.30 -10.58
C CYS A 736 -9.34 50.82 -9.65
N THR A 737 -9.56 51.98 -9.03
CA THR A 737 -8.64 52.58 -8.06
C THR A 737 -9.32 52.78 -6.71
N GLY A 738 -8.62 52.58 -5.60
CA GLY A 738 -9.22 52.71 -4.26
C GLY A 738 -10.14 51.53 -3.92
N LEU A 739 -9.61 50.32 -4.10
CA LEU A 739 -10.32 49.05 -3.93
C LEU A 739 -10.72 48.88 -2.45
N SER A 740 -12.01 48.98 -2.16
CA SER A 740 -12.56 48.93 -0.79
C SER A 740 -12.93 47.55 -0.32
#